data_AF-A0A9E4HFI6-F1
#
_entry.id   AF-A0A9E4HFI6-F1
#
_cell.length_a   1.000
_cell.length_b   1.000
_cell.length_c   1.000
_cell.angle_alpha   90.00
_cell.angle_beta   90.00
_cell.angle_gamma   90.00
#
_symmetry.space_group_name_H-M   'P 1'
#
loop_
_entity.id
_entity.type
_entity.pdbx_description
1 polymer ?
#
loop_
_entity_poly.entity_id
_entity_poly.type
_entity_poly.pdbx_seq_one_letter_code
_entity_poly.pdbx_strand_id
1 'polypeptide(L)'
;MSKHIRNPELHNALQQLFARQAFGVKLGLDSTRELLSTVGAPQEGLPVLHVAGTNGKGSVCAMLASVLAEAGMKVGLYSSPHLVDFRERIRVNGVAISEDRLALYAKEMMSEIERIGCTFFEGTTVMGLRYFAEENVDIVVLETGMGGRLDATNVVKPMLSIITSIGLDHTRHLGETYEAIAMEKAGIIKASTPVLVGRIRPRLKPVFAERAAKVGSDITFIEDVSRALHRRTSLDETVGSFIVREQEIEHLSIDLPGKHQIENARLALTALQMLPEEYRPQAETLRKGFRSIRSNTGIRGRFDHVMTSPDLVLDVAHNKDGVKVLVGTLQSLLEGEGHVRFVYGSVQNKNVAEIAELLVPLASTLYAVCADSSRSLPSDEIAHWCSNAGINTIDAGSVSNGLKLALRKVKENEIIVVCGSFFVVGEAIDTLGSIDPANQSLNLALNSDVTGGYDRTPHMIEMHLREKGPEGLEVENKSEKEPRATVKEWHPNEQPRERLIKLGPPALSDAELLAILLRTGTPDKDVLQLSRELLQTFGDGLTGDLLIDIAGRDLKELQQIHGIGPTKAVTLAAAFELGNRVIARSFAARPVIEGPKDVARLFIPRMRALRKEQFHVIIQNTAGQVIRTELVSEGNLNSSIVTPREVYRTAVVESAASIIGLHNHPSGNPKPSSEDIAVTRQLIDAGRILNIPFNDHIIVAGEQYVSMVEEGYV
;
A
#
# COMPACT_ATOMS: atom_id res chain seq x y z
N MET A 1 -7.83 5.11 -9.03
CA MET A 1 -7.24 5.39 -10.36
C MET A 1 -7.24 6.90 -10.56
N SER A 2 -6.29 7.47 -11.31
CA SER A 2 -6.31 8.92 -11.61
C SER A 2 -7.55 9.23 -12.44
N LYS A 3 -8.57 9.83 -11.80
CA LYS A 3 -9.88 10.14 -12.40
C LYS A 3 -9.78 11.22 -13.49
N HIS A 4 -8.63 11.90 -13.60
CA HIS A 4 -8.42 13.10 -14.43
C HIS A 4 -7.56 12.89 -15.67
N ILE A 5 -7.22 11.64 -16.01
CA ILE A 5 -6.45 11.35 -17.22
C ILE A 5 -7.37 11.40 -18.42
N ARG A 6 -7.13 12.38 -19.29
CA ARG A 6 -7.94 12.63 -20.49
C ARG A 6 -7.40 11.88 -21.69
N ASN A 7 -6.09 11.61 -21.74
CA ASN A 7 -5.46 10.81 -22.77
C ASN A 7 -5.84 9.31 -22.61
N PRO A 8 -6.59 8.71 -23.55
CA PRO A 8 -7.02 7.32 -23.44
C PRO A 8 -5.88 6.30 -23.50
N GLU A 9 -4.82 6.61 -24.25
CA GLU A 9 -3.63 5.75 -24.33
C GLU A 9 -2.92 5.71 -22.97
N LEU A 10 -2.75 6.87 -22.32
CA LEU A 10 -2.20 6.94 -20.97
C LEU A 10 -3.08 6.20 -19.97
N HIS A 11 -4.40 6.33 -20.06
CA HIS A 11 -5.32 5.62 -19.18
C HIS A 11 -5.13 4.10 -19.26
N ASN A 12 -5.10 3.54 -20.49
CA ASN A 12 -4.85 2.11 -20.71
C ASN A 12 -3.46 1.68 -20.24
N ALA A 13 -2.42 2.46 -20.56
CA ALA A 13 -1.07 2.15 -20.15
C ALA A 13 -0.91 2.16 -18.62
N LEU A 14 -1.55 3.09 -17.93
CA LEU A 14 -1.57 3.11 -16.47
C LEU A 14 -2.36 1.95 -15.89
N GLN A 15 -3.47 1.52 -16.49
CA GLN A 15 -4.17 0.31 -16.04
C GLN A 15 -3.24 -0.91 -16.11
N GLN A 16 -2.47 -1.06 -17.19
CA GLN A 16 -1.48 -2.15 -17.33
C GLN A 16 -0.37 -2.04 -16.28
N LEU A 17 0.19 -0.84 -16.07
CA LEU A 17 1.19 -0.60 -15.02
C LEU A 17 0.61 -0.89 -13.63
N PHE A 18 -0.61 -0.44 -13.33
CA PHE A 18 -1.27 -0.67 -12.03
C PHE A 18 -1.61 -2.14 -11.81
N ALA A 19 -1.96 -2.90 -12.84
CA ALA A 19 -2.13 -4.35 -12.74
C ALA A 19 -0.84 -5.02 -12.25
N ARG A 20 0.33 -4.42 -12.53
CA ARG A 20 1.61 -4.91 -12.01
C ARG A 20 1.87 -4.58 -10.53
N GLN A 21 0.97 -3.86 -9.84
CA GLN A 21 1.02 -3.77 -8.37
C GLN A 21 0.72 -5.12 -7.71
N ALA A 22 0.04 -6.04 -8.40
CA ALA A 22 -0.23 -7.39 -7.93
C ALA A 22 1.05 -8.24 -7.74
N PHE A 23 2.14 -7.90 -8.42
CA PHE A 23 3.46 -8.53 -8.19
C PHE A 23 4.11 -8.11 -6.86
N GLY A 24 3.49 -7.18 -6.12
CA GLY A 24 3.99 -6.69 -4.85
C GLY A 24 5.31 -5.93 -4.98
N VAL A 25 6.04 -5.83 -3.87
CA VAL A 25 7.39 -5.27 -3.87
C VAL A 25 8.36 -6.38 -4.24
N LYS A 26 8.90 -6.34 -5.46
CA LYS A 26 10.05 -7.14 -5.87
C LYS A 26 11.31 -6.45 -5.37
N LEU A 27 12.05 -7.12 -4.49
CA LEU A 27 13.29 -6.59 -3.93
C LEU A 27 14.48 -7.02 -4.81
N GLY A 28 15.11 -6.05 -5.47
CA GLY A 28 16.23 -6.25 -6.39
C GLY A 28 16.41 -5.02 -7.29
N LEU A 29 17.61 -4.83 -7.84
CA LEU A 29 17.88 -3.73 -8.77
C LEU A 29 18.06 -4.19 -10.22
N ASP A 30 18.14 -5.50 -10.45
CA ASP A 30 18.54 -6.05 -11.75
C ASP A 30 17.48 -5.78 -12.83
N SER A 31 16.19 -5.96 -12.52
CA SER A 31 15.10 -5.62 -13.43
C SER A 31 15.07 -4.13 -13.78
N THR A 32 15.29 -3.25 -12.79
CA THR A 32 15.39 -1.80 -13.04
C THR A 32 16.60 -1.46 -13.92
N ARG A 33 17.77 -2.06 -13.66
CA ARG A 33 18.98 -1.84 -14.46
C ARG A 33 18.84 -2.36 -15.89
N GLU A 34 18.24 -3.54 -16.06
CA GLU A 34 17.94 -4.09 -17.38
C GLU A 34 17.02 -3.15 -18.15
N LEU A 35 15.95 -2.65 -17.53
CA LEU A 35 15.04 -1.70 -18.18
C LEU A 35 15.72 -0.35 -18.48
N LEU A 36 16.62 0.14 -17.62
CA LEU A 36 17.41 1.34 -17.93
C LEU A 36 18.33 1.15 -19.13
N SER A 37 18.90 -0.05 -19.30
CA SER A 37 19.77 -0.35 -20.43
C SER A 37 19.03 -0.26 -21.78
N THR A 38 17.74 -0.57 -21.82
CA THR A 38 16.92 -0.48 -23.04
C THR A 38 16.60 0.96 -23.45
N VAL A 39 16.71 1.92 -22.51
CA VAL A 39 16.49 3.36 -22.76
C VAL A 39 17.78 4.18 -22.71
N GLY A 40 18.94 3.53 -22.87
CA GLY A 40 20.23 4.21 -23.00
C GLY A 40 20.85 4.68 -21.67
N ALA A 41 20.44 4.10 -20.54
CA ALA A 41 20.97 4.39 -19.20
C ALA A 41 20.95 5.90 -18.83
N PRO A 42 19.78 6.57 -18.90
CA PRO A 42 19.66 8.02 -18.71
C PRO A 42 20.14 8.50 -17.34
N GLN A 43 20.18 7.62 -16.34
CA GLN A 43 20.61 7.93 -14.98
C GLN A 43 22.10 8.26 -14.83
N GLU A 44 22.97 7.81 -15.75
CA GLU A 44 24.43 7.96 -15.61
C GLU A 44 24.90 9.42 -15.78
N GLY A 45 24.13 10.24 -16.50
CA GLY A 45 24.44 11.66 -16.75
C GLY A 45 23.73 12.65 -15.82
N LEU A 46 22.85 12.19 -14.93
CA LEU A 46 22.03 13.07 -14.10
C LEU A 46 22.75 13.45 -12.80
N PRO A 47 22.85 14.75 -12.46
CA PRO A 47 23.25 15.19 -11.13
C PRO A 47 22.11 14.93 -10.14
N VAL A 48 22.28 14.03 -9.16
CA VAL A 48 21.19 13.58 -8.28
C VAL A 48 21.44 13.89 -6.80
N LEU A 49 20.43 14.45 -6.12
CA LEU A 49 20.26 14.41 -4.67
C LEU A 49 19.32 13.25 -4.32
N HIS A 50 19.82 12.24 -3.62
CA HIS A 50 19.04 11.03 -3.35
C HIS A 50 18.58 11.00 -1.89
N VAL A 51 17.27 11.01 -1.67
CA VAL A 51 16.66 11.22 -0.35
C VAL A 51 15.92 9.96 0.11
N ALA A 52 16.40 9.35 1.20
CA ALA A 52 15.77 8.23 1.88
C ALA A 52 15.36 8.60 3.32
N GLY A 53 14.49 7.78 3.91
CA GLY A 53 13.98 8.04 5.26
C GLY A 53 12.60 7.45 5.50
N THR A 54 12.17 7.40 6.76
CA THR A 54 10.80 6.99 7.11
C THR A 54 9.85 8.15 6.87
N ASN A 55 9.99 9.25 7.60
CA ASN A 55 9.17 10.45 7.47
C ASN A 55 9.99 11.65 6.97
N GLY A 56 9.33 12.64 6.36
CA GLY A 56 9.94 13.90 5.94
C GLY A 56 10.60 13.91 4.56
N LYS A 57 10.71 12.75 3.87
CA LYS A 57 11.31 12.64 2.52
C LYS A 57 10.71 13.64 1.53
N GLY A 58 9.42 13.51 1.21
CA GLY A 58 8.74 14.43 0.30
C GLY A 58 8.86 15.92 0.68
N SER A 59 8.80 16.28 1.97
CA SER A 59 8.98 17.68 2.41
C SER A 59 10.41 18.18 2.18
N VAL A 60 11.43 17.37 2.51
CA VAL A 60 12.83 17.70 2.25
C VAL A 60 13.09 17.79 0.75
N CYS A 61 12.57 16.86 -0.05
CA CYS A 61 12.68 16.91 -1.51
C CYS A 61 12.05 18.19 -2.08
N ALA A 62 10.87 18.57 -1.59
CA ALA A 62 10.20 19.78 -2.03
C ALA A 62 10.96 21.05 -1.62
N MET A 63 11.50 21.11 -0.40
CA MET A 63 12.34 22.23 0.05
C MET A 63 13.58 22.40 -0.83
N LEU A 64 14.30 21.30 -1.09
CA LEU A 64 15.47 21.29 -1.97
C LEU A 64 15.10 21.75 -3.39
N ALA A 65 14.05 21.16 -3.97
CA ALA A 65 13.63 21.49 -5.33
C ALA A 65 13.17 22.95 -5.45
N SER A 66 12.44 23.46 -4.46
CA SER A 66 11.99 24.85 -4.44
C SER A 66 13.15 25.84 -4.42
N VAL A 67 14.12 25.65 -3.52
CA VAL A 67 15.27 26.56 -3.42
C VAL A 67 16.16 26.49 -4.66
N LEU A 68 16.41 25.29 -5.19
CA LEU A 68 17.23 25.12 -6.40
C LEU A 68 16.55 25.71 -7.63
N ALA A 69 15.22 25.61 -7.74
CA ALA A 69 14.46 26.26 -8.81
C ALA A 69 14.53 27.79 -8.69
N GLU A 70 14.45 28.35 -7.47
CA GLU A 70 14.65 29.79 -7.24
C GLU A 70 16.09 30.27 -7.51
N ALA A 71 17.06 29.36 -7.47
CA ALA A 71 18.43 29.61 -7.92
C ALA A 71 18.56 29.65 -9.45
N GLY A 72 17.47 29.48 -10.19
CA GLY A 72 17.43 29.52 -11.65
C GLY A 72 17.76 28.19 -12.33
N MET A 73 17.88 27.10 -11.56
CA MET A 73 18.14 25.77 -12.11
C MET A 73 16.87 25.13 -12.68
N LYS A 74 17.04 24.29 -13.70
CA LYS A 74 16.04 23.35 -14.17
C LYS A 74 16.10 22.10 -13.30
N VAL A 75 15.16 21.99 -12.36
CA VAL A 75 15.14 20.94 -11.34
C VAL A 75 14.12 19.86 -11.69
N GLY A 76 14.58 18.61 -11.81
CA GLY A 76 13.72 17.44 -11.81
C GLY A 76 13.35 17.03 -10.38
N LEU A 77 12.07 16.84 -10.08
CA LEU A 77 11.59 16.34 -8.80
C LEU A 77 10.85 15.02 -9.03
N TYR A 78 11.37 13.95 -8.44
CA TYR A 78 10.71 12.65 -8.39
C TYR A 78 10.18 12.37 -6.99
N SER A 79 8.89 12.11 -6.86
CA SER A 79 8.21 11.91 -5.56
C SER A 79 7.28 10.71 -5.54
N SER A 80 6.98 10.20 -4.34
CA SER A 80 6.00 9.12 -4.18
C SER A 80 5.35 9.09 -2.79
N PRO A 81 4.09 8.59 -2.68
CA PRO A 81 3.14 8.31 -3.76
C PRO A 81 2.56 9.63 -4.35
N HIS A 82 1.50 9.54 -5.16
CA HIS A 82 0.68 10.68 -5.61
C HIS A 82 -0.64 10.73 -4.84
N LEU A 83 -1.30 11.89 -4.85
CA LEU A 83 -2.62 12.12 -4.27
C LEU A 83 -3.74 11.87 -5.28
N VAL A 84 -3.70 12.59 -6.41
CA VAL A 84 -4.79 12.62 -7.39
C VAL A 84 -4.29 12.14 -8.75
N ASP A 85 -3.27 12.81 -9.27
CA ASP A 85 -2.74 12.59 -10.60
C ASP A 85 -1.39 11.87 -10.51
N PHE A 86 -1.26 10.76 -11.24
CA PHE A 86 -0.01 10.02 -11.33
C PHE A 86 1.18 10.92 -11.72
N ARG A 87 0.95 11.92 -12.57
CA ARG A 87 1.99 12.84 -13.08
C ARG A 87 2.61 13.68 -11.96
N GLU A 88 1.98 13.80 -10.80
CA GLU A 88 2.56 14.44 -9.61
C GLU A 88 3.92 13.87 -9.22
N ARG A 89 4.17 12.59 -9.55
CA ARG A 89 5.42 11.88 -9.26
C ARG A 89 6.62 12.42 -10.03
N ILE A 90 6.41 13.05 -11.20
CA ILE A 90 7.48 13.44 -12.12
C ILE A 90 7.25 14.90 -12.51
N ARG A 91 8.05 15.81 -11.95
CA ARG A 91 7.94 17.25 -12.20
C ARG A 91 9.26 17.86 -12.63
N VAL A 92 9.19 18.88 -13.48
CA VAL A 92 10.32 19.76 -13.78
C VAL A 92 9.91 21.19 -13.44
N ASN A 93 10.65 21.84 -12.53
CA ASN A 93 10.31 23.17 -12.00
C ASN A 93 8.84 23.31 -11.58
N GLY A 94 8.35 22.31 -10.85
CA GLY A 94 6.97 22.27 -10.35
C GLY A 94 5.92 21.83 -11.36
N VAL A 95 6.24 21.79 -12.66
CA VAL A 95 5.31 21.38 -13.72
C VAL A 95 5.37 19.86 -13.88
N ALA A 96 4.21 19.19 -13.77
CA ALA A 96 4.11 17.75 -13.98
C ALA A 96 4.35 17.39 -15.44
N ILE A 97 4.97 16.23 -15.69
CA ILE A 97 5.11 15.64 -17.04
C ILE A 97 3.76 15.66 -17.77
N SER A 98 3.74 15.92 -19.08
CA SER A 98 2.50 15.93 -19.85
C SER A 98 1.91 14.52 -20.02
N GLU A 99 0.60 14.43 -20.22
CA GLU A 99 -0.07 13.14 -20.47
C GLU A 99 0.51 12.45 -21.71
N ASP A 100 0.76 13.20 -22.78
CA ASP A 100 1.26 12.65 -24.04
C ASP A 100 2.70 12.11 -23.92
N ARG A 101 3.57 12.82 -23.20
CA ARG A 101 4.96 12.36 -22.97
C ARG A 101 4.97 11.09 -22.12
N LEU A 102 4.14 11.04 -21.09
CA LEU A 102 4.03 9.86 -20.24
C LEU A 102 3.39 8.68 -20.99
N ALA A 103 2.36 8.92 -21.81
CA ALA A 103 1.74 7.90 -22.67
C ALA A 103 2.76 7.29 -23.63
N LEU A 104 3.57 8.15 -24.26
CA LEU A 104 4.63 7.74 -25.17
C LEU A 104 5.65 6.83 -24.46
N TYR A 105 6.17 7.24 -23.30
CA TYR A 105 7.11 6.41 -22.55
C TYR A 105 6.50 5.08 -22.12
N ALA A 106 5.26 5.09 -21.65
CA ALA A 106 4.59 3.87 -21.25
C ALA A 106 4.39 2.92 -22.44
N LYS A 107 3.99 3.45 -23.61
CA LYS A 107 3.84 2.68 -24.84
C LYS A 107 5.15 2.08 -25.34
N GLU A 108 6.22 2.86 -25.36
CA GLU A 108 7.54 2.41 -25.83
C GLU A 108 8.18 1.36 -24.91
N MET A 109 7.90 1.43 -23.60
CA MET A 109 8.56 0.58 -22.61
C MET A 109 7.71 -0.61 -22.16
N MET A 110 6.41 -0.67 -22.48
CA MET A 110 5.51 -1.70 -21.92
C MET A 110 5.98 -3.11 -22.23
N SER A 111 6.37 -3.39 -23.47
CA SER A 111 6.82 -4.74 -23.88
C SER A 111 8.05 -5.19 -23.08
N GLU A 112 9.00 -4.28 -22.84
CA GLU A 112 10.19 -4.57 -22.04
C GLU A 112 9.86 -4.69 -20.55
N ILE A 113 8.97 -3.84 -20.02
CA ILE A 113 8.45 -3.94 -18.64
C ILE A 113 7.84 -5.33 -18.40
N GLU A 114 7.06 -5.82 -19.34
CA GLU A 114 6.44 -7.15 -19.26
C GLU A 114 7.45 -8.28 -19.41
N ARG A 115 8.34 -8.20 -20.41
CA ARG A 115 9.39 -9.20 -20.68
C ARG A 115 10.34 -9.36 -19.50
N ILE A 116 10.78 -8.26 -18.90
CA ILE A 116 11.72 -8.23 -17.75
C ILE A 116 10.99 -8.59 -16.44
N GLY A 117 9.66 -8.45 -16.41
CA GLY A 117 8.88 -8.62 -15.19
C GLY A 117 9.15 -7.50 -14.18
N CYS A 118 9.21 -6.26 -14.67
CA CYS A 118 9.32 -5.06 -13.83
C CYS A 118 8.00 -4.84 -13.06
N THR A 119 8.14 -4.33 -11.84
CA THR A 119 7.01 -3.84 -11.05
C THR A 119 6.55 -2.46 -11.54
N PHE A 120 5.39 -2.02 -11.06
CA PHE A 120 4.90 -0.66 -11.26
C PHE A 120 5.94 0.40 -10.87
N PHE A 121 6.59 0.25 -9.72
CA PHE A 121 7.52 1.27 -9.21
C PHE A 121 8.81 1.33 -10.02
N GLU A 122 9.33 0.19 -10.46
CA GLU A 122 10.52 0.12 -11.31
C GLU A 122 10.27 0.80 -12.67
N GLY A 123 9.21 0.41 -13.38
CA GLY A 123 8.89 1.00 -14.69
C GLY A 123 8.69 2.52 -14.61
N THR A 124 7.98 2.98 -13.59
CA THR A 124 7.70 4.42 -13.40
C THR A 124 8.91 5.21 -12.94
N THR A 125 9.86 4.59 -12.24
CA THR A 125 11.16 5.21 -11.92
C THR A 125 11.97 5.43 -13.18
N VAL A 126 12.04 4.42 -14.06
CA VAL A 126 12.77 4.54 -15.33
C VAL A 126 12.18 5.61 -16.24
N MET A 127 10.85 5.70 -16.34
CA MET A 127 10.19 6.78 -17.08
C MET A 127 10.54 8.17 -16.54
N GLY A 128 10.60 8.32 -15.21
CA GLY A 128 10.99 9.58 -14.57
C GLY A 128 12.44 9.97 -14.88
N LEU A 129 13.38 9.02 -14.76
CA LEU A 129 14.80 9.26 -15.07
C LEU A 129 15.02 9.60 -16.55
N ARG A 130 14.34 8.89 -17.46
CA ARG A 130 14.36 9.22 -18.89
C ARG A 130 13.84 10.63 -19.15
N TYR A 131 12.72 11.00 -18.54
CA TYR A 131 12.14 12.34 -18.70
C TYR A 131 13.12 13.43 -18.27
N PHE A 132 13.76 13.29 -17.11
CA PHE A 132 14.72 14.28 -16.63
C PHE A 132 15.94 14.42 -17.53
N ALA A 133 16.44 13.32 -18.07
CA ALA A 133 17.55 13.34 -19.02
C ALA A 133 17.17 14.06 -20.33
N GLU A 134 15.99 13.73 -20.90
CA GLU A 134 15.51 14.40 -22.12
C GLU A 134 15.20 15.89 -21.91
N GLU A 135 14.77 16.26 -20.71
CA GLU A 135 14.55 17.66 -20.33
C GLU A 135 15.85 18.41 -20.05
N ASN A 136 17.02 17.76 -20.05
CA ASN A 136 18.31 18.37 -19.71
C ASN A 136 18.24 19.14 -18.38
N VAL A 137 17.73 18.49 -17.33
CA VAL A 137 17.68 19.11 -15.99
C VAL A 137 19.09 19.29 -15.44
N ASP A 138 19.32 20.40 -14.72
CA ASP A 138 20.59 20.70 -14.07
C ASP A 138 20.82 19.82 -12.83
N ILE A 139 19.73 19.40 -12.18
CA ILE A 139 19.75 18.60 -10.97
C ILE A 139 18.42 17.86 -10.76
N VAL A 140 18.50 16.64 -10.24
CA VAL A 140 17.35 15.82 -9.85
C VAL A 140 17.31 15.66 -8.34
N VAL A 141 16.15 15.94 -7.75
CA VAL A 141 15.83 15.58 -6.36
C VAL A 141 14.98 14.31 -6.38
N LEU A 142 15.57 13.21 -5.96
CA LEU A 142 15.02 11.86 -6.11
C LEU A 142 14.61 11.29 -4.74
N GLU A 143 13.30 11.17 -4.50
CA GLU A 143 12.75 10.50 -3.32
C GLU A 143 12.76 8.98 -3.50
N THR A 144 13.30 8.23 -2.53
CA THR A 144 13.12 6.76 -2.48
C THR A 144 11.66 6.39 -2.23
N GLY A 145 11.16 5.36 -2.90
CA GLY A 145 9.83 4.81 -2.63
C GLY A 145 9.74 4.13 -1.27
N MET A 146 10.56 3.11 -1.05
CA MET A 146 10.58 2.32 0.18
C MET A 146 11.97 1.79 0.49
N GLY A 147 12.35 1.79 1.78
CA GLY A 147 13.68 1.31 2.19
C GLY A 147 14.78 2.22 1.66
N GLY A 148 15.58 1.70 0.73
CA GLY A 148 16.68 2.40 0.05
C GLY A 148 17.57 1.45 -0.74
N ARG A 149 18.12 0.42 -0.10
CA ARG A 149 19.10 -0.53 -0.67
C ARG A 149 18.63 -1.17 -1.98
N LEU A 150 17.39 -1.62 -2.02
CA LEU A 150 16.77 -2.31 -3.15
C LEU A 150 15.63 -1.50 -3.78
N ASP A 151 15.56 -0.21 -3.48
CA ASP A 151 14.58 0.69 -4.09
C ASP A 151 14.98 0.99 -5.54
N ALA A 152 14.01 1.03 -6.47
CA ALA A 152 14.27 1.29 -7.89
C ALA A 152 15.08 2.57 -8.13
N THR A 153 14.96 3.57 -7.24
CA THR A 153 15.72 4.82 -7.34
C THR A 153 17.21 4.64 -7.03
N ASN A 154 17.62 3.56 -6.36
CA ASN A 154 19.01 3.31 -5.95
C ASN A 154 19.94 2.83 -7.07
N VAL A 155 19.48 2.90 -8.32
CA VAL A 155 20.27 2.75 -9.54
C VAL A 155 21.15 3.96 -9.84
N VAL A 156 20.88 5.12 -9.24
CA VAL A 156 21.66 6.35 -9.47
C VAL A 156 22.99 6.36 -8.70
N LYS A 157 23.92 7.21 -9.15
CA LYS A 157 25.09 7.65 -8.39
C LYS A 157 24.88 9.11 -7.96
N PRO A 158 24.46 9.38 -6.72
CA PRO A 158 24.15 10.74 -6.30
C PRO A 158 25.39 11.59 -6.04
N MET A 159 25.21 12.90 -6.07
CA MET A 159 26.16 13.89 -5.57
C MET A 159 26.10 14.01 -4.05
N LEU A 160 24.92 13.73 -3.46
CA LEU A 160 24.69 13.72 -2.02
C LEU A 160 23.57 12.73 -1.69
N SER A 161 23.84 11.81 -0.77
CA SER A 161 22.83 10.93 -0.19
C SER A 161 22.30 11.54 1.11
N ILE A 162 20.97 11.63 1.26
CA ILE A 162 20.33 12.28 2.40
C ILE A 162 19.42 11.28 3.11
N ILE A 163 19.61 11.09 4.41
CA ILE A 163 18.75 10.25 5.26
C ILE A 163 17.94 11.15 6.18
N THR A 164 16.61 11.19 6.06
CA THR A 164 15.79 12.11 6.86
C THR A 164 15.60 11.65 8.31
N SER A 165 14.93 10.52 8.51
CA SER A 165 14.57 9.97 9.82
C SER A 165 14.40 8.45 9.77
N ILE A 166 14.47 7.79 10.93
CA ILE A 166 14.25 6.34 11.08
C ILE A 166 13.10 6.08 12.06
N GLY A 167 12.03 5.49 11.54
CA GLY A 167 10.82 5.09 12.26
C GLY A 167 10.37 3.69 11.82
N LEU A 168 9.53 3.04 12.65
CA LEU A 168 8.93 1.75 12.32
C LEU A 168 7.80 1.98 11.31
N ASP A 169 8.10 1.71 10.04
CA ASP A 169 7.13 1.73 8.96
C ASP A 169 7.54 0.68 7.92
N HIS A 170 6.56 0.14 7.19
CA HIS A 170 6.76 -0.95 6.23
C HIS A 170 7.52 -2.16 6.82
N THR A 171 7.27 -2.48 8.10
CA THR A 171 7.99 -3.54 8.84
C THR A 171 7.92 -4.92 8.18
N ARG A 172 6.81 -5.21 7.47
CA ARG A 172 6.65 -6.42 6.64
C ARG A 172 7.73 -6.59 5.57
N HIS A 173 8.34 -5.50 5.08
CA HIS A 173 9.35 -5.53 4.03
C HIS A 173 10.74 -5.14 4.51
N LEU A 174 10.84 -4.23 5.47
CA LEU A 174 12.11 -3.64 5.91
C LEU A 174 12.64 -4.25 7.22
N GLY A 175 11.88 -5.16 7.84
CA GLY A 175 12.16 -5.75 9.14
C GLY A 175 11.46 -5.02 10.29
N GLU A 176 11.39 -5.69 11.44
CA GLU A 176 10.64 -5.23 12.61
C GLU A 176 11.44 -4.34 13.57
N THR A 177 12.73 -4.11 13.29
CA THR A 177 13.62 -3.32 14.14
C THR A 177 14.05 -2.03 13.47
N TYR A 178 14.36 -1.02 14.29
CA TYR A 178 14.89 0.25 13.79
C TYR A 178 16.24 0.07 13.07
N GLU A 179 17.04 -0.89 13.54
CA GLU A 179 18.34 -1.25 13.00
C GLU A 179 18.19 -1.89 11.60
N ALA A 180 17.23 -2.79 11.40
CA ALA A 180 16.92 -3.36 10.09
C ALA A 180 16.51 -2.28 9.07
N ILE A 181 15.60 -1.39 9.49
CA ILE A 181 15.15 -0.27 8.66
C ILE A 181 16.30 0.71 8.36
N ALA A 182 17.18 0.96 9.32
CA ALA A 182 18.36 1.79 9.13
C ALA A 182 19.33 1.17 8.12
N MET A 183 19.58 -0.14 8.17
CA MET A 183 20.42 -0.85 7.20
C MET A 183 19.87 -0.75 5.78
N GLU A 184 18.56 -0.93 5.61
CA GLU A 184 17.91 -0.75 4.30
C GLU A 184 18.09 0.67 3.76
N LYS A 185 17.89 1.69 4.60
CA LYS A 185 18.05 3.10 4.20
C LYS A 185 19.50 3.49 3.93
N ALA A 186 20.44 2.95 4.70
CA ALA A 186 21.88 3.15 4.47
C ALA A 186 22.36 2.60 3.12
N GLY A 187 21.54 1.76 2.45
CA GLY A 187 21.84 1.24 1.12
C GLY A 187 21.96 2.28 0.01
N ILE A 188 21.46 3.51 0.22
CA ILE A 188 21.66 4.62 -0.73
C ILE A 188 23.02 5.31 -0.58
N ILE A 189 23.82 4.94 0.41
CA ILE A 189 25.19 5.45 0.59
C ILE A 189 26.08 4.78 -0.47
N LYS A 190 26.65 5.60 -1.34
CA LYS A 190 27.51 5.20 -2.47
C LYS A 190 28.96 5.63 -2.23
N ALA A 191 29.88 4.95 -2.88
CA ALA A 191 31.31 5.22 -2.76
C ALA A 191 31.65 6.62 -3.26
N SER A 192 32.50 7.33 -2.52
CA SER A 192 32.98 8.68 -2.85
C SER A 192 31.87 9.73 -3.02
N THR A 193 30.66 9.46 -2.50
CA THR A 193 29.56 10.42 -2.42
C THR A 193 29.37 10.79 -0.95
N PRO A 194 29.30 12.07 -0.57
CA PRO A 194 29.00 12.46 0.80
C PRO A 194 27.60 12.00 1.23
N VAL A 195 27.42 11.74 2.53
CA VAL A 195 26.12 11.42 3.12
C VAL A 195 25.80 12.37 4.26
N LEU A 196 24.57 12.90 4.25
CA LEU A 196 24.00 13.68 5.33
C LEU A 196 22.90 12.89 6.03
N VAL A 197 23.06 12.67 7.33
CA VAL A 197 22.10 11.95 8.15
C VAL A 197 21.39 12.94 9.08
N GLY A 198 20.07 13.02 8.96
CA GLY A 198 19.18 13.81 9.79
C GLY A 198 19.09 13.29 11.23
N ARG A 199 18.15 13.82 12.00
CA ARG A 199 18.03 13.48 13.42
C ARG A 199 17.57 12.05 13.61
N ILE A 200 18.45 11.21 14.16
CA ILE A 200 18.19 9.79 14.42
C ILE A 200 18.51 9.41 15.86
N ARG A 201 18.05 8.24 16.29
CA ARG A 201 18.41 7.69 17.61
C ARG A 201 19.92 7.48 17.68
N PRO A 202 20.62 7.89 18.75
CA PRO A 202 22.08 7.75 18.85
C PRO A 202 22.59 6.32 18.59
N ARG A 203 21.84 5.31 19.06
CA ARG A 203 22.18 3.88 18.85
C ARG A 203 22.19 3.44 17.37
N LEU A 204 21.57 4.20 16.47
CA LEU A 204 21.52 3.91 15.03
C LEU A 204 22.67 4.59 14.26
N LYS A 205 23.37 5.56 14.85
CA LYS A 205 24.51 6.24 14.20
C LYS A 205 25.58 5.24 13.70
N PRO A 206 25.96 4.19 14.46
CA PRO A 206 26.94 3.20 14.00
C PRO A 206 26.57 2.52 12.68
N VAL A 207 25.28 2.23 12.43
CA VAL A 207 24.82 1.58 11.18
C VAL A 207 25.21 2.40 9.95
N PHE A 208 25.01 3.72 10.01
CA PHE A 208 25.35 4.62 8.91
C PHE A 208 26.86 4.86 8.82
N ALA A 209 27.54 5.04 9.96
CA ALA A 209 28.99 5.24 10.01
C ALA A 209 29.75 4.03 9.45
N GLU A 210 29.37 2.81 9.83
CA GLU A 210 29.96 1.58 9.29
C GLU A 210 29.71 1.44 7.80
N ARG A 211 28.50 1.75 7.32
CA ARG A 211 28.19 1.70 5.89
C ARG A 211 29.01 2.71 5.10
N ALA A 212 29.13 3.95 5.60
CA ALA A 212 29.93 5.00 4.98
C ALA A 212 31.41 4.62 4.95
N ALA A 213 31.96 4.12 6.05
CA ALA A 213 33.34 3.62 6.11
C ALA A 213 33.60 2.47 5.13
N LYS A 214 32.67 1.50 5.03
CA LYS A 214 32.78 0.36 4.10
C LYS A 214 32.86 0.77 2.63
N VAL A 215 32.29 1.91 2.25
CA VAL A 215 32.31 2.40 0.86
C VAL A 215 33.22 3.62 0.66
N GLY A 216 33.93 4.07 1.69
CA GLY A 216 34.78 5.27 1.62
C GLY A 216 33.97 6.55 1.32
N SER A 217 32.87 6.75 2.05
CA SER A 217 31.99 7.92 1.95
C SER A 217 32.13 8.81 3.19
N ASP A 218 32.18 10.12 2.98
CA ASP A 218 32.20 11.10 4.08
C ASP A 218 30.80 11.23 4.68
N ILE A 219 30.69 10.96 5.97
CA ILE A 219 29.42 11.03 6.70
C ILE A 219 29.35 12.26 7.60
N THR A 220 28.24 12.99 7.48
CA THR A 220 27.88 14.11 8.36
C THR A 220 26.59 13.78 9.09
N PHE A 221 26.61 13.81 10.42
CA PHE A 221 25.37 13.83 11.21
C PHE A 221 24.94 15.26 11.46
N ILE A 222 23.66 15.52 11.25
CA ILE A 222 23.12 16.88 11.28
C ILE A 222 23.31 17.58 12.63
N GLU A 223 23.34 16.83 13.75
CA GLU A 223 23.52 17.42 15.09
C GLU A 223 24.92 18.00 15.30
N ASP A 224 25.90 17.56 14.52
CA ASP A 224 27.29 17.99 14.68
C ASP A 224 27.56 19.33 13.98
N VAL A 225 26.75 19.66 12.96
CA VAL A 225 26.99 20.81 12.07
C VAL A 225 25.85 21.81 12.04
N SER A 226 24.70 21.51 12.66
CA SER A 226 23.51 22.33 12.52
C SER A 226 22.59 22.30 13.73
N ARG A 227 22.00 23.45 14.07
CA ARG A 227 21.00 23.63 15.13
C ARG A 227 19.82 24.44 14.58
N ALA A 228 18.64 24.20 15.14
CA ALA A 228 17.45 24.98 14.80
C ALA A 228 16.64 25.32 16.05
N LEU A 229 15.96 26.45 15.98
CA LEU A 229 15.01 26.94 16.96
C LEU A 229 13.68 27.20 16.26
N HIS A 230 12.63 26.51 16.71
CA HIS A 230 11.26 26.84 16.32
C HIS A 230 10.86 28.17 16.97
N ARG A 231 10.25 29.07 16.18
CA ARG A 231 9.79 30.38 16.66
C ARG A 231 8.28 30.44 16.77
N ARG A 232 7.57 30.17 15.67
CA ARG A 232 6.11 30.17 15.60
C ARG A 232 5.59 29.24 14.51
N THR A 233 4.33 28.85 14.62
CA THR A 233 3.57 28.14 13.58
C THR A 233 2.24 28.86 13.39
N SER A 234 1.80 29.03 12.14
CA SER A 234 0.45 29.42 11.76
C SER A 234 -0.18 28.33 10.89
N LEU A 235 -1.41 28.55 10.39
CA LEU A 235 -2.07 27.64 9.45
C LEU A 235 -1.35 27.54 8.10
N ASP A 236 -0.57 28.56 7.73
CA ASP A 236 0.05 28.66 6.40
C ASP A 236 1.56 28.48 6.43
N GLU A 237 2.22 28.80 7.55
CA GLU A 237 3.69 28.74 7.65
C GLU A 237 4.18 28.26 9.01
N THR A 238 5.43 27.83 9.04
CA THR A 238 6.23 27.72 10.26
C THR A 238 7.46 28.61 10.12
N VAL A 239 7.89 29.25 11.21
CA VAL A 239 9.07 30.12 11.22
C VAL A 239 10.13 29.55 12.15
N GLY A 240 11.35 29.44 11.62
CA GLY A 240 12.52 28.94 12.34
C GLY A 240 13.69 29.91 12.34
N SER A 241 14.65 29.64 13.22
CA SER A 241 16.00 30.22 13.14
C SER A 241 17.01 29.07 13.15
N PHE A 242 18.06 29.17 12.36
CA PHE A 242 18.98 28.07 12.09
C PHE A 242 20.41 28.53 12.24
N ILE A 243 21.27 27.66 12.74
CA ILE A 243 22.72 27.78 12.67
C ILE A 243 23.18 26.59 11.86
N VAL A 244 23.78 26.81 10.69
CA VAL A 244 24.20 25.74 9.78
C VAL A 244 25.64 26.01 9.36
N ARG A 245 26.57 25.14 9.79
CA ARG A 245 28.02 25.29 9.60
C ARG A 245 28.50 26.70 9.94
N GLU A 246 28.15 27.17 11.14
CA GLU A 246 28.49 28.49 11.68
C GLU A 246 27.81 29.69 10.99
N GLN A 247 26.94 29.46 10.00
CA GLN A 247 26.12 30.52 9.40
C GLN A 247 24.77 30.60 10.09
N GLU A 248 24.39 31.81 10.51
CA GLU A 248 23.10 32.08 11.14
C GLU A 248 22.06 32.51 10.10
N ILE A 249 20.88 31.89 10.18
CA ILE A 249 19.72 32.22 9.35
C ILE A 249 18.55 32.45 10.29
N GLU A 250 18.26 33.72 10.55
CA GLU A 250 17.15 34.09 11.44
C GLU A 250 15.83 34.26 10.69
N HIS A 251 14.73 33.99 11.39
CA HIS A 251 13.36 34.22 10.92
C HIS A 251 13.08 33.70 9.50
N LEU A 252 13.50 32.47 9.20
CA LEU A 252 13.19 31.82 7.94
C LEU A 252 11.74 31.32 7.98
N SER A 253 10.90 31.86 7.09
CA SER A 253 9.53 31.40 6.86
C SER A 253 9.55 30.19 5.93
N ILE A 254 8.75 29.18 6.29
CA ILE A 254 8.59 27.91 5.59
C ILE A 254 7.09 27.72 5.39
N ASP A 255 6.59 27.71 4.15
CA ASP A 255 5.15 27.56 3.82
C ASP A 255 4.63 26.11 3.99
N LEU A 256 5.26 25.36 4.90
CA LEU A 256 4.82 24.05 5.39
C LEU A 256 4.68 24.14 6.92
N PRO A 257 3.44 24.15 7.44
CA PRO A 257 3.18 24.23 8.88
C PRO A 257 3.66 23.01 9.68
N GLY A 258 3.96 23.26 10.95
CA GLY A 258 4.31 22.25 11.94
C GLY A 258 5.77 22.26 12.38
N LYS A 259 6.01 21.95 13.65
CA LYS A 259 7.36 21.99 14.26
C LYS A 259 8.34 21.02 13.59
N HIS A 260 7.85 19.88 13.10
CA HIS A 260 8.64 18.90 12.39
C HIS A 260 9.24 19.45 11.07
N GLN A 261 8.60 20.45 10.45
CA GLN A 261 9.12 21.09 9.25
C GLN A 261 10.37 21.95 9.53
N ILE A 262 10.58 22.37 10.78
CA ILE A 262 11.85 22.99 11.19
C ILE A 262 13.01 21.99 11.08
N GLU A 263 12.82 20.74 11.49
CA GLU A 263 13.87 19.71 11.34
C GLU A 263 14.09 19.33 9.87
N ASN A 264 13.03 19.25 9.07
CA ASN A 264 13.14 19.04 7.62
C ASN A 264 13.88 20.20 6.94
N ALA A 265 13.57 21.45 7.30
CA ALA A 265 14.26 22.63 6.78
C ALA A 265 15.71 22.69 7.23
N ARG A 266 16.01 22.33 8.49
CA ARG A 266 17.39 22.20 8.99
C ARG A 266 18.19 21.23 8.11
N LEU A 267 17.59 20.09 7.77
CA LEU A 267 18.22 19.08 6.91
C LEU A 267 18.40 19.59 5.47
N ALA A 268 17.38 20.21 4.89
CA ALA A 268 17.47 20.77 3.53
C ALA A 268 18.52 21.89 3.44
N LEU A 269 18.57 22.83 4.41
CA LEU A 269 19.59 23.87 4.50
C LEU A 269 21.01 23.30 4.58
N THR A 270 21.20 22.29 5.43
CA THR A 270 22.50 21.64 5.60
C THR A 270 22.91 20.92 4.32
N ALA A 271 21.97 20.24 3.64
CA ALA A 271 22.21 19.60 2.36
C ALA A 271 22.63 20.61 1.27
N LEU A 272 21.92 21.75 1.16
CA LEU A 272 22.25 22.82 0.20
C LEU A 272 23.66 23.38 0.42
N GLN A 273 24.10 23.54 1.68
CA GLN A 273 25.46 23.99 2.00
C GLN A 273 26.54 22.92 1.74
N MET A 274 26.17 21.64 1.64
CA MET A 274 27.09 20.55 1.31
C MET A 274 27.27 20.35 -0.19
N LEU A 275 26.44 20.97 -1.03
CA LEU A 275 26.58 20.88 -2.48
C LEU A 275 27.87 21.54 -2.97
N PRO A 276 28.35 21.21 -4.19
CA PRO A 276 29.41 21.96 -4.85
C PRO A 276 29.03 23.44 -5.02
N GLU A 277 30.03 24.31 -5.15
CA GLU A 277 29.85 25.77 -5.12
C GLU A 277 28.87 26.27 -6.18
N GLU A 278 28.92 25.69 -7.38
CA GLU A 278 28.04 25.99 -8.51
C GLU A 278 26.56 25.64 -8.25
N TYR A 279 26.27 24.80 -7.25
CA TYR A 279 24.91 24.44 -6.85
C TYR A 279 24.43 25.16 -5.58
N ARG A 280 25.27 25.98 -4.94
CA ARG A 280 24.91 26.62 -3.65
C ARG A 280 24.03 27.86 -3.88
N PRO A 281 22.80 27.89 -3.36
CA PRO A 281 21.94 29.07 -3.47
C PRO A 281 22.43 30.22 -2.58
N GLN A 282 22.19 31.45 -3.03
CA GLN A 282 22.44 32.66 -2.24
C GLN A 282 21.41 32.83 -1.11
N ALA A 283 21.72 33.65 -0.10
CA ALA A 283 20.87 33.86 1.06
C ALA A 283 19.45 34.35 0.74
N GLU A 284 19.30 35.23 -0.26
CA GLU A 284 17.99 35.72 -0.70
C GLU A 284 17.18 34.63 -1.41
N THR A 285 17.82 33.87 -2.30
CA THR A 285 17.24 32.70 -2.98
C THR A 285 16.76 31.64 -1.99
N LEU A 286 17.56 31.37 -0.95
CA LEU A 286 17.19 30.48 0.15
C LEU A 286 15.86 30.92 0.77
N ARG A 287 15.76 32.18 1.20
CA ARG A 287 14.53 32.71 1.81
C ARG A 287 13.32 32.62 0.90
N LYS A 288 13.50 32.94 -0.39
CA LYS A 288 12.42 32.85 -1.38
C LYS A 288 11.96 31.41 -1.59
N GLY A 289 12.90 30.47 -1.76
CA GLY A 289 12.59 29.06 -1.97
C GLY A 289 11.84 28.42 -0.81
N PHE A 290 12.22 28.70 0.44
CA PHE A 290 11.50 28.18 1.61
C PHE A 290 10.10 28.78 1.80
N ARG A 291 9.86 30.01 1.34
CA ARG A 291 8.54 30.66 1.41
C ARG A 291 7.56 30.20 0.32
N SER A 292 8.08 29.58 -0.75
CA SER A 292 7.32 29.26 -1.96
C SER A 292 7.32 27.75 -2.28
N ILE A 293 7.50 26.87 -1.29
CA ILE A 293 7.65 25.42 -1.53
C ILE A 293 6.41 24.85 -2.20
N ARG A 294 5.21 25.21 -1.74
CA ARG A 294 3.95 24.71 -2.30
C ARG A 294 3.79 25.13 -3.75
N SER A 295 3.98 26.42 -4.06
CA SER A 295 3.84 26.94 -5.42
C SER A 295 4.91 26.40 -6.37
N ASN A 296 6.15 26.25 -5.89
CA ASN A 296 7.29 25.86 -6.74
C ASN A 296 7.34 24.36 -7.01
N THR A 297 6.69 23.54 -6.18
CA THR A 297 6.79 22.07 -6.31
C THR A 297 5.44 21.38 -6.51
N GLY A 298 4.34 22.03 -6.16
CA GLY A 298 3.01 21.44 -6.15
C GLY A 298 2.80 20.40 -5.05
N ILE A 299 3.63 20.40 -3.99
CA ILE A 299 3.40 19.51 -2.82
C ILE A 299 2.07 19.85 -2.13
N ARG A 300 1.27 18.82 -1.84
CA ARG A 300 -0.05 18.94 -1.17
C ARG A 300 -0.17 17.91 -0.04
N GLY A 301 -1.18 18.07 0.82
CA GLY A 301 -1.49 17.12 1.90
C GLY A 301 -0.47 17.02 3.03
N ARG A 302 0.28 18.11 3.30
CA ARG A 302 1.24 18.25 4.41
C ARG A 302 0.85 19.45 5.26
N PHE A 303 -0.11 19.26 6.16
CA PHE A 303 -0.83 20.35 6.83
C PHE A 303 -1.23 21.44 5.83
N ASP A 304 -1.89 21.00 4.76
CA ASP A 304 -2.19 21.82 3.60
C ASP A 304 -3.50 22.57 3.85
N HIS A 305 -3.38 23.82 4.28
CA HIS A 305 -4.49 24.74 4.49
C HIS A 305 -5.03 25.22 3.13
N VAL A 306 -6.27 24.84 2.81
CA VAL A 306 -6.85 25.00 1.46
C VAL A 306 -8.09 25.89 1.42
N MET A 307 -8.64 26.28 2.56
CA MET A 307 -9.81 27.15 2.67
C MET A 307 -9.80 27.84 4.04
N THR A 308 -10.19 29.12 4.11
CA THR A 308 -10.07 29.97 5.31
C THR A 308 -11.42 30.38 5.94
N SER A 309 -12.55 29.97 5.36
CA SER A 309 -13.90 30.28 5.85
C SER A 309 -14.89 29.15 5.51
N PRO A 310 -14.93 28.06 6.30
CA PRO A 310 -14.11 27.79 7.49
C PRO A 310 -12.67 27.37 7.17
N ASP A 311 -11.80 27.33 8.17
CA ASP A 311 -10.46 26.74 8.03
C ASP A 311 -10.58 25.25 7.71
N LEU A 312 -9.99 24.83 6.58
CA LEU A 312 -9.92 23.43 6.15
C LEU A 312 -8.49 23.05 5.82
N VAL A 313 -8.01 22.00 6.49
CA VAL A 313 -6.65 21.46 6.34
C VAL A 313 -6.70 20.03 5.83
N LEU A 314 -5.81 19.72 4.90
CA LEU A 314 -5.59 18.38 4.37
C LEU A 314 -4.25 17.83 4.86
N ASP A 315 -4.24 16.64 5.46
CA ASP A 315 -3.00 15.99 5.90
C ASP A 315 -3.02 14.48 5.69
N VAL A 316 -2.01 13.94 5.00
CA VAL A 316 -1.94 12.50 4.67
C VAL A 316 -1.40 11.62 5.80
N ALA A 317 -1.29 12.14 7.03
CA ALA A 317 -0.97 11.35 8.22
C ALA A 317 -1.87 10.11 8.29
N HIS A 318 -1.24 8.93 8.26
CA HIS A 318 -1.92 7.63 8.13
C HIS A 318 -1.26 6.54 8.99
N ASN A 319 -0.32 6.94 9.85
CA ASN A 319 0.34 6.09 10.83
C ASN A 319 0.44 6.84 12.17
N LYS A 320 0.74 6.11 13.24
CA LYS A 320 0.79 6.65 14.61
C LYS A 320 1.71 7.87 14.75
N ASP A 321 2.91 7.80 14.17
CA ASP A 321 3.89 8.87 14.26
C ASP A 321 3.44 10.13 13.50
N GLY A 322 2.86 9.96 12.30
CA GLY A 322 2.31 11.06 11.52
C GLY A 322 1.12 11.71 12.20
N VAL A 323 0.19 10.93 12.77
CA VAL A 323 -0.96 11.46 13.50
C VAL A 323 -0.52 12.21 14.76
N LYS A 324 0.47 11.71 15.51
CA LYS A 324 1.06 12.46 16.64
C LYS A 324 1.61 13.81 16.22
N VAL A 325 2.25 13.88 15.06
CA VAL A 325 2.79 15.14 14.50
C VAL A 325 1.66 16.09 14.09
N LEU A 326 0.61 15.58 13.46
CA LEU A 326 -0.59 16.36 13.10
C LEU A 326 -1.28 16.92 14.35
N VAL A 327 -1.58 16.07 15.34
CA VAL A 327 -2.20 16.45 16.62
C VAL A 327 -1.35 17.47 17.36
N GLY A 328 -0.03 17.26 17.46
CA GLY A 328 0.86 18.22 18.10
C GLY A 328 0.94 19.57 17.37
N THR A 329 0.74 19.59 16.04
CA THR A 329 0.65 20.83 15.26
C THR A 329 -0.67 21.55 15.55
N LEU A 330 -1.80 20.84 15.54
CA LEU A 330 -3.12 21.37 15.87
C LEU A 330 -3.17 21.90 17.31
N GLN A 331 -2.66 21.16 18.29
CA GLN A 331 -2.56 21.61 19.69
C GLN A 331 -1.79 22.92 19.82
N SER A 332 -0.69 23.07 19.06
CA SER A 332 0.11 24.30 19.07
C SER A 332 -0.59 25.49 18.42
N LEU A 333 -1.55 25.26 17.53
CA LEU A 333 -2.29 26.29 16.80
C LEU A 333 -3.56 26.72 17.53
N LEU A 334 -4.24 25.77 18.18
CA LEU A 334 -5.52 26.01 18.86
C LEU A 334 -5.36 26.53 20.29
N GLU A 335 -4.12 26.64 20.78
CA GLU A 335 -3.77 27.10 22.13
C GLU A 335 -4.55 26.43 23.29
N GLY A 336 -5.15 25.26 23.03
CA GLY A 336 -5.97 24.51 23.99
C GLY A 336 -7.44 24.92 24.08
N GLU A 337 -7.90 25.92 23.32
CA GLU A 337 -9.28 26.44 23.37
C GLU A 337 -10.13 26.09 22.14
N GLY A 338 -9.49 25.69 21.04
CA GLY A 338 -10.18 25.29 19.81
C GLY A 338 -10.43 23.79 19.68
N HIS A 339 -11.37 23.41 18.81
CA HIS A 339 -11.70 22.01 18.53
C HIS A 339 -11.54 21.66 17.06
N VAL A 340 -11.45 20.36 16.77
CA VAL A 340 -11.23 19.86 15.42
C VAL A 340 -12.39 18.98 14.98
N ARG A 341 -12.88 19.25 13.76
CA ARG A 341 -13.77 18.37 13.02
C ARG A 341 -12.96 17.50 12.08
N PHE A 342 -12.87 16.21 12.39
CA PHE A 342 -12.11 15.29 11.55
C PHE A 342 -12.99 14.71 10.46
N VAL A 343 -12.53 14.75 9.21
CA VAL A 343 -12.99 13.84 8.16
C VAL A 343 -11.91 12.78 8.03
N TYR A 344 -12.19 11.60 8.58
CA TYR A 344 -11.17 10.58 8.81
C TYR A 344 -11.54 9.28 8.11
N GLY A 345 -10.60 8.79 7.29
CA GLY A 345 -10.68 7.46 6.70
C GLY A 345 -9.34 6.73 6.86
N SER A 346 -9.36 5.41 6.91
CA SER A 346 -8.16 4.59 7.09
C SER A 346 -8.07 3.51 6.02
N VAL A 347 -6.91 2.86 5.93
CA VAL A 347 -6.69 1.69 5.09
C VAL A 347 -6.55 0.44 5.95
N GLN A 348 -6.79 -0.73 5.35
CA GLN A 348 -6.60 -2.03 6.00
C GLN A 348 -5.21 -2.17 6.63
N ASN A 349 -5.12 -2.96 7.70
CA ASN A 349 -3.89 -3.23 8.47
C ASN A 349 -3.33 -2.01 9.23
N LYS A 350 -4.14 -0.98 9.50
CA LYS A 350 -3.79 0.11 10.42
C LYS A 350 -4.56 -0.05 11.72
N ASN A 351 -3.89 0.22 12.85
CA ASN A 351 -4.54 0.21 14.15
C ASN A 351 -5.35 1.51 14.33
N VAL A 352 -6.61 1.47 13.89
CA VAL A 352 -7.54 2.61 13.98
C VAL A 352 -7.83 2.99 15.43
N ALA A 353 -7.92 2.01 16.34
CA ALA A 353 -8.16 2.26 17.76
C ALA A 353 -7.04 3.12 18.37
N GLU A 354 -5.77 2.75 18.17
CA GLU A 354 -4.63 3.54 18.64
C GLU A 354 -4.56 4.94 18.01
N ILE A 355 -5.00 5.09 16.75
CA ILE A 355 -5.05 6.40 16.10
C ILE A 355 -6.18 7.25 16.71
N ALA A 356 -7.35 6.66 16.96
CA ALA A 356 -8.49 7.35 17.54
C ALA A 356 -8.13 7.94 18.92
N GLU A 357 -7.43 7.19 19.78
CA GLU A 357 -6.94 7.67 21.08
C GLU A 357 -6.12 8.97 20.97
N LEU A 358 -5.35 9.13 19.89
CA LEU A 358 -4.57 10.36 19.66
C LEU A 358 -5.43 11.54 19.22
N LEU A 359 -6.58 11.29 18.59
CA LEU A 359 -7.49 12.33 18.09
C LEU A 359 -8.45 12.83 19.18
N VAL A 360 -8.78 12.00 20.17
CA VAL A 360 -9.71 12.31 21.28
C VAL A 360 -9.49 13.70 21.90
N PRO A 361 -8.26 14.14 22.23
CA PRO A 361 -8.07 15.41 22.93
C PRO A 361 -8.50 16.65 22.14
N LEU A 362 -8.64 16.53 20.81
CA LEU A 362 -8.97 17.65 19.92
C LEU A 362 -10.34 17.49 19.24
N ALA A 363 -10.83 16.27 19.09
CA ALA A 363 -11.99 15.97 18.26
C ALA A 363 -13.30 16.47 18.90
N SER A 364 -13.99 17.43 18.25
CA SER A 364 -15.40 17.74 18.59
C SER A 364 -16.37 16.81 17.88
N THR A 365 -16.05 16.45 16.64
CA THR A 365 -16.82 15.49 15.83
C THR A 365 -15.88 14.82 14.84
N LEU A 366 -16.06 13.52 14.63
CA LEU A 366 -15.37 12.75 13.58
C LEU A 366 -16.38 12.23 12.58
N TYR A 367 -16.14 12.48 11.30
CA TYR A 367 -16.88 11.95 10.18
C TYR A 367 -16.08 10.81 9.58
N ALA A 368 -16.50 9.58 9.86
CA ALA A 368 -15.84 8.38 9.35
C ALA A 368 -16.19 8.21 7.86
N VAL A 369 -15.18 8.02 7.02
CA VAL A 369 -15.34 7.93 5.57
C VAL A 369 -14.56 6.77 4.97
N CYS A 370 -15.10 6.19 3.90
CA CYS A 370 -14.40 5.22 3.06
C CYS A 370 -14.05 5.90 1.74
N ALA A 371 -12.76 5.91 1.40
CA ALA A 371 -12.29 6.39 0.10
C ALA A 371 -12.45 5.30 -0.97
N ASP A 372 -12.65 5.70 -2.23
CA ASP A 372 -12.82 4.82 -3.39
C ASP A 372 -11.53 4.05 -3.75
N SER A 373 -11.22 3.03 -2.95
CA SER A 373 -10.02 2.20 -3.04
C SER A 373 -10.27 0.85 -2.37
N SER A 374 -9.81 -0.23 -2.99
CA SER A 374 -9.90 -1.60 -2.43
C SER A 374 -9.10 -1.78 -1.13
N ARG A 375 -8.21 -0.83 -0.81
CA ARG A 375 -7.42 -0.83 0.42
C ARG A 375 -8.09 -0.09 1.57
N SER A 376 -9.15 0.67 1.33
CA SER A 376 -9.86 1.44 2.35
C SER A 376 -10.56 0.52 3.34
N LEU A 377 -10.62 0.93 4.60
CA LEU A 377 -11.47 0.30 5.61
C LEU A 377 -12.91 0.85 5.48
N PRO A 378 -13.95 0.02 5.66
CA PRO A 378 -15.34 0.49 5.71
C PRO A 378 -15.55 1.59 6.76
N SER A 379 -16.40 2.58 6.45
CA SER A 379 -16.62 3.75 7.29
C SER A 379 -17.35 3.42 8.59
N ASP A 380 -18.21 2.40 8.58
CA ASP A 380 -18.92 1.89 9.76
C ASP A 380 -17.97 1.24 10.76
N GLU A 381 -16.98 0.47 10.28
CA GLU A 381 -15.91 -0.06 11.14
C GLU A 381 -15.10 1.07 11.77
N ILE A 382 -14.68 2.07 10.97
CA ILE A 382 -13.96 3.24 11.49
C ILE A 382 -14.82 3.97 12.53
N ALA A 383 -16.10 4.17 12.24
CA ALA A 383 -17.03 4.83 13.15
C ALA A 383 -17.14 4.09 14.49
N HIS A 384 -17.18 2.74 14.45
CA HIS A 384 -17.22 1.90 15.64
C HIS A 384 -15.97 2.11 16.51
N TRP A 385 -14.77 2.00 15.94
CA TRP A 385 -13.52 2.17 16.68
C TRP A 385 -13.36 3.57 17.28
N CYS A 386 -13.68 4.62 16.51
CA CYS A 386 -13.60 5.99 16.99
C CYS A 386 -14.65 6.30 18.07
N SER A 387 -15.86 5.74 17.95
CA SER A 387 -16.90 5.86 19.00
C SER A 387 -16.48 5.18 20.29
N ASN A 388 -15.91 3.98 20.21
CA ASN A 388 -15.39 3.24 21.38
C ASN A 388 -14.26 3.99 22.09
N ALA A 389 -13.45 4.75 21.35
CA ALA A 389 -12.41 5.62 21.92
C ALA A 389 -12.97 6.89 22.59
N GLY A 390 -14.29 7.13 22.51
CA GLY A 390 -14.96 8.27 23.13
C GLY A 390 -15.14 9.49 22.22
N ILE A 391 -14.93 9.36 20.91
CA ILE A 391 -15.13 10.46 19.96
C ILE A 391 -16.59 10.48 19.50
N ASN A 392 -17.24 11.65 19.53
CA ASN A 392 -18.53 11.85 18.88
C ASN A 392 -18.41 11.61 17.37
N THR A 393 -18.83 10.45 16.90
CA THR A 393 -18.53 9.97 15.55
C THR A 393 -19.80 9.77 14.72
N ILE A 394 -19.74 10.18 13.46
CA ILE A 394 -20.80 10.02 12.46
C ILE A 394 -20.23 9.18 11.31
N ASP A 395 -20.88 8.07 10.99
CA ASP A 395 -20.60 7.34 9.74
C ASP A 395 -21.13 8.14 8.56
N ALA A 396 -20.21 8.63 7.72
CA ALA A 396 -20.55 9.44 6.56
C ALA A 396 -20.48 8.65 5.24
N GLY A 397 -20.05 7.38 5.25
CA GLY A 397 -19.97 6.54 4.05
C GLY A 397 -18.80 6.91 3.13
N SER A 398 -18.83 8.13 2.56
CA SER A 398 -17.90 8.59 1.53
C SER A 398 -17.19 9.90 1.92
N VAL A 399 -16.03 10.15 1.32
CA VAL A 399 -15.24 11.38 1.56
C VAL A 399 -16.06 12.62 1.20
N SER A 400 -16.77 12.58 0.08
CA SER A 400 -17.62 13.69 -0.36
C SER A 400 -18.73 14.03 0.65
N ASN A 401 -19.41 13.01 1.19
CA ASN A 401 -20.46 13.24 2.18
C ASN A 401 -19.87 13.71 3.52
N GLY A 402 -18.75 13.12 3.97
CA GLY A 402 -18.05 13.55 5.18
C GLY A 402 -17.63 15.02 5.12
N LEU A 403 -17.06 15.46 3.99
CA LEU A 403 -16.74 16.86 3.73
C LEU A 403 -17.98 17.76 3.80
N LYS A 404 -19.06 17.41 3.10
CA LYS A 404 -20.32 18.18 3.11
C LYS A 404 -20.87 18.34 4.53
N LEU A 405 -20.87 17.27 5.32
CA LEU A 405 -21.35 17.30 6.70
C LEU A 405 -20.44 18.11 7.63
N ALA A 406 -19.12 18.02 7.44
CA ALA A 406 -18.14 18.78 8.20
C ALA A 406 -18.27 20.29 7.94
N LEU A 407 -18.48 20.69 6.69
CA LEU A 407 -18.64 22.09 6.28
C LEU A 407 -19.94 22.72 6.80
N ARG A 408 -21.07 21.99 6.77
CA ARG A 408 -22.39 22.54 7.13
C ARG A 408 -22.56 22.88 8.62
N LYS A 409 -21.81 22.24 9.51
CA LYS A 409 -22.02 22.33 10.96
C LYS A 409 -20.83 22.96 11.70
N VAL A 410 -19.89 23.55 10.99
CA VAL A 410 -18.67 24.15 11.57
C VAL A 410 -19.03 25.31 12.50
N LYS A 411 -18.40 25.35 13.68
CA LYS A 411 -18.48 26.48 14.61
C LYS A 411 -17.30 27.41 14.41
N GLU A 412 -17.42 28.65 14.90
CA GLU A 412 -16.40 29.70 14.74
C GLU A 412 -15.03 29.34 15.32
N ASN A 413 -14.97 28.45 16.33
CA ASN A 413 -13.73 27.98 16.97
C ASN A 413 -13.31 26.57 16.52
N GLU A 414 -13.80 26.10 15.36
CA GLU A 414 -13.50 24.78 14.83
C GLU A 414 -12.72 24.83 13.51
N ILE A 415 -11.68 24.01 13.42
CA ILE A 415 -10.98 23.72 12.18
C ILE A 415 -11.41 22.37 11.63
N ILE A 416 -11.56 22.26 10.31
CA ILE A 416 -11.85 21.00 9.63
C ILE A 416 -10.52 20.38 9.20
N VAL A 417 -10.30 19.12 9.55
CA VAL A 417 -9.09 18.37 9.18
C VAL A 417 -9.48 17.10 8.46
N VAL A 418 -9.07 16.98 7.19
CA VAL A 418 -9.20 15.75 6.40
C VAL A 418 -7.90 14.97 6.51
N CYS A 419 -7.96 13.75 7.05
CA CYS A 419 -6.75 12.95 7.24
C CYS A 419 -7.00 11.43 7.26
N GLY A 420 -5.92 10.67 7.48
CA GLY A 420 -5.95 9.23 7.72
C GLY A 420 -5.46 8.38 6.55
N SER A 421 -5.45 8.90 5.32
CA SER A 421 -4.77 8.27 4.18
C SER A 421 -4.53 9.21 3.00
N PHE A 422 -3.60 8.85 2.12
CA PHE A 422 -3.44 9.52 0.82
C PHE A 422 -4.70 9.43 -0.05
N PHE A 423 -5.46 8.32 0.02
CA PHE A 423 -6.69 8.14 -0.77
C PHE A 423 -7.79 9.11 -0.33
N VAL A 424 -7.99 9.26 0.98
CA VAL A 424 -8.97 10.19 1.55
C VAL A 424 -8.63 11.62 1.18
N VAL A 425 -7.36 12.02 1.32
CA VAL A 425 -6.92 13.37 0.95
C VAL A 425 -7.01 13.61 -0.55
N GLY A 426 -6.66 12.62 -1.39
CA GLY A 426 -6.79 12.71 -2.84
C GLY A 426 -8.25 12.91 -3.27
N GLU A 427 -9.17 12.08 -2.76
CA GLU A 427 -10.60 12.22 -3.06
C GLU A 427 -11.20 13.53 -2.51
N ALA A 428 -10.66 14.04 -1.39
CA ALA A 428 -11.03 15.34 -0.87
C ALA A 428 -10.59 16.48 -1.79
N ILE A 429 -9.37 16.44 -2.33
CA ILE A 429 -8.88 17.41 -3.32
C ILE A 429 -9.78 17.39 -4.57
N ASP A 430 -10.12 16.21 -5.07
CA ASP A 430 -11.03 16.05 -6.21
C ASP A 430 -12.41 16.65 -5.93
N THR A 431 -12.95 16.33 -4.75
CA THR A 431 -14.24 16.85 -4.31
C THR A 431 -14.20 18.37 -4.20
N LEU A 432 -13.15 18.95 -3.61
CA LEU A 432 -12.99 20.40 -3.49
C LEU A 432 -12.78 21.08 -4.85
N GLY A 433 -12.11 20.45 -5.81
CA GLY A 433 -12.00 20.97 -7.18
C GLY A 433 -13.33 21.03 -7.93
N SER A 434 -14.27 20.13 -7.59
CA SER A 434 -15.66 20.19 -8.07
C SER A 434 -16.54 21.18 -7.29
N ILE A 435 -16.07 21.64 -6.13
CA ILE A 435 -16.69 22.65 -5.26
C ILE A 435 -15.90 23.95 -5.46
N ASP A 436 -16.18 24.68 -6.53
CA ASP A 436 -15.48 25.91 -6.91
C ASP A 436 -15.19 26.86 -5.72
N PRO A 437 -13.91 27.10 -5.35
CA PRO A 437 -13.52 27.99 -4.25
C PRO A 437 -13.87 29.47 -4.49
N ALA A 438 -14.11 29.88 -5.75
CA ALA A 438 -14.47 31.25 -6.09
C ALA A 438 -15.97 31.54 -5.90
N ASN A 439 -16.80 30.51 -5.67
CA ASN A 439 -18.23 30.68 -5.46
C ASN A 439 -18.53 30.91 -3.97
N GLN A 440 -18.62 32.18 -3.57
CA GLN A 440 -19.28 32.62 -2.32
C GLN A 440 -20.78 32.26 -2.24
N SER A 441 -21.31 31.52 -3.23
CA SER A 441 -22.67 31.02 -3.31
C SER A 441 -22.83 29.59 -2.76
N LEU A 442 -22.01 29.20 -1.77
CA LEU A 442 -22.11 27.90 -1.07
C LEU A 442 -23.48 27.68 -0.38
N ASN A 443 -24.28 28.72 -0.17
CA ASN A 443 -25.57 28.65 0.53
C ASN A 443 -26.77 28.16 -0.31
N LEU A 444 -26.68 28.14 -1.64
CA LEU A 444 -27.85 27.86 -2.49
C LEU A 444 -27.93 26.41 -2.99
N ALA A 445 -26.80 25.76 -3.29
CA ALA A 445 -26.79 24.35 -3.74
C ALA A 445 -26.95 23.34 -2.58
N LEU A 446 -26.77 23.77 -1.33
CA LEU A 446 -26.92 22.92 -0.15
C LEU A 446 -28.35 22.89 0.40
N ASN A 447 -29.27 23.71 -0.11
CA ASN A 447 -30.67 23.82 0.32
C ASN A 447 -31.70 23.29 -0.70
N SER A 448 -31.29 22.93 -1.93
CA SER A 448 -32.24 22.65 -3.02
C SER A 448 -32.78 21.22 -3.08
N ASP A 449 -32.30 20.28 -2.26
CA ASP A 449 -32.78 18.89 -2.29
C ASP A 449 -33.82 18.56 -1.20
N VAL A 450 -34.37 19.57 -0.52
CA VAL A 450 -35.49 19.38 0.43
C VAL A 450 -36.53 20.48 0.31
N THR A 451 -37.02 20.79 -0.90
CA THR A 451 -38.34 21.44 -1.07
C THR A 451 -38.93 21.09 -2.44
N GLY A 452 -39.53 19.92 -2.54
CA GLY A 452 -40.42 19.55 -3.64
C GLY A 452 -41.89 19.68 -3.23
N GLY A 453 -42.51 20.82 -3.54
CA GLY A 453 -43.94 20.95 -3.79
C GLY A 453 -44.86 21.22 -2.58
N TYR A 454 -45.22 22.49 -2.37
CA TYR A 454 -46.57 23.00 -2.67
C TYR A 454 -46.60 24.50 -2.30
N ASP A 455 -46.69 25.35 -3.32
CA ASP A 455 -46.96 26.78 -3.19
C ASP A 455 -48.44 27.03 -3.47
N ARG A 456 -49.10 27.78 -2.57
CA ARG A 456 -50.16 28.80 -2.80
C ARG A 456 -50.86 29.17 -1.49
N THR A 457 -50.51 30.33 -0.93
CA THR A 457 -51.36 31.16 -0.05
C THR A 457 -52.49 31.85 -0.84
N PRO A 458 -53.45 32.60 -0.21
CA PRO A 458 -53.90 32.64 1.20
C PRO A 458 -55.45 32.63 1.33
N HIS A 459 -56.03 32.32 2.51
CA HIS A 459 -57.25 33.02 3.01
C HIS A 459 -57.56 32.69 4.49
N MET A 460 -57.90 33.75 5.22
CA MET A 460 -58.47 33.75 6.57
C MET A 460 -59.86 33.09 6.60
N ILE A 461 -60.08 32.12 7.49
CA ILE A 461 -61.39 31.88 8.14
C ILE A 461 -61.14 31.39 9.57
N GLU A 462 -61.63 32.16 10.53
CA GLU A 462 -61.84 31.83 11.93
C GLU A 462 -63.14 31.00 12.06
N MET A 463 -63.17 29.86 12.77
CA MET A 463 -64.40 29.31 13.38
C MET A 463 -64.17 28.10 14.32
N HIS A 464 -64.31 28.36 15.63
CA HIS A 464 -65.07 27.64 16.66
C HIS A 464 -65.13 26.09 16.76
N LEU A 465 -64.63 25.63 17.93
CA LEU A 465 -65.20 24.65 18.89
C LEU A 465 -65.47 23.18 18.46
N ARG A 466 -64.84 22.22 19.17
CA ARG A 466 -65.47 21.45 20.27
C ARG A 466 -64.53 20.40 20.87
N GLU A 467 -64.37 20.48 22.20
CA GLU A 467 -63.88 19.40 23.06
C GLU A 467 -64.87 18.23 23.10
N LYS A 468 -64.35 17.00 23.12
CA LYS A 468 -64.93 15.87 23.86
C LYS A 468 -63.80 15.01 24.42
N GLY A 469 -63.86 14.83 25.75
CA GLY A 469 -62.98 13.99 26.55
C GLY A 469 -63.27 12.48 26.45
N PRO A 470 -62.75 11.68 27.40
CA PRO A 470 -62.15 10.37 27.12
C PRO A 470 -63.05 9.20 27.53
N GLU A 471 -63.09 8.15 26.72
CA GLU A 471 -63.54 6.82 27.14
C GLU A 471 -62.63 5.74 26.55
N GLY A 472 -62.21 4.83 27.44
CA GLY A 472 -61.21 3.81 27.17
C GLY A 472 -61.73 2.64 26.34
N LEU A 473 -60.79 1.98 25.67
CA LEU A 473 -60.93 0.65 25.12
C LEU A 473 -59.60 -0.08 25.34
N GLU A 474 -59.70 -1.22 25.99
CA GLU A 474 -58.61 -2.15 26.27
C GLU A 474 -57.96 -2.63 24.96
N VAL A 475 -56.62 -2.58 24.91
CA VAL A 475 -55.84 -3.09 23.78
C VAL A 475 -55.46 -4.54 24.07
N GLU A 476 -56.15 -5.48 23.42
CA GLU A 476 -55.61 -6.84 23.23
C GLU A 476 -54.41 -6.77 22.28
N ASN A 477 -53.22 -7.05 22.82
CA ASN A 477 -51.98 -7.08 22.06
C ASN A 477 -51.84 -8.43 21.34
N LYS A 478 -52.40 -8.55 20.13
CA LYS A 478 -51.98 -9.57 19.17
C LYS A 478 -50.96 -8.94 18.23
N SER A 479 -49.68 -9.24 18.46
CA SER A 479 -48.60 -8.89 17.55
C SER A 479 -48.71 -9.73 16.27
N GLU A 480 -49.39 -9.22 15.25
CA GLU A 480 -49.16 -9.67 13.88
C GLU A 480 -47.77 -9.18 13.46
N LYS A 481 -46.80 -10.10 13.39
CA LYS A 481 -45.47 -9.82 12.83
C LYS A 481 -45.65 -9.46 11.36
N GLU A 482 -45.30 -8.22 10.98
CA GLU A 482 -45.09 -7.86 9.57
C GLU A 482 -44.09 -8.85 8.93
N PRO A 483 -44.38 -9.38 7.73
CA PRO A 483 -43.45 -10.27 7.04
C PRO A 483 -42.20 -9.48 6.64
N ARG A 484 -41.07 -9.77 7.29
CA ARG A 484 -39.77 -9.20 6.95
C ARG A 484 -39.23 -9.84 5.68
N ALA A 485 -38.73 -9.00 4.77
CA ALA A 485 -38.23 -9.46 3.49
C ALA A 485 -37.04 -10.42 3.65
N THR A 486 -37.15 -11.64 3.11
CA THR A 486 -36.03 -12.58 3.12
C THR A 486 -34.92 -12.12 2.16
N VAL A 487 -33.67 -12.54 2.35
CA VAL A 487 -32.56 -12.18 1.44
C VAL A 487 -32.85 -12.53 -0.03
N LYS A 488 -33.73 -13.50 -0.29
CA LYS A 488 -34.19 -13.86 -1.64
C LYS A 488 -35.09 -12.81 -2.29
N GLU A 489 -35.71 -11.95 -1.49
CA GLU A 489 -36.62 -10.87 -1.92
C GLU A 489 -35.86 -9.55 -2.14
N TRP A 490 -34.57 -9.51 -1.84
CA TRP A 490 -33.72 -8.36 -2.13
C TRP A 490 -33.47 -8.23 -3.64
N HIS A 491 -33.11 -7.03 -4.09
CA HIS A 491 -32.73 -6.83 -5.48
C HIS A 491 -31.58 -7.77 -5.86
N PRO A 492 -31.59 -8.44 -7.03
CA PRO A 492 -30.55 -9.43 -7.39
C PRO A 492 -29.11 -8.91 -7.28
N ASN A 493 -28.88 -7.63 -7.53
CA ASN A 493 -27.54 -7.02 -7.37
C ASN A 493 -27.07 -6.87 -5.90
N GLU A 494 -27.96 -7.07 -4.93
CA GLU A 494 -27.68 -6.94 -3.49
C GLU A 494 -27.61 -8.30 -2.78
N GLN A 495 -28.02 -9.38 -3.45
CA GLN A 495 -27.97 -10.72 -2.89
C GLN A 495 -26.52 -11.24 -2.86
N PRO A 496 -26.02 -11.74 -1.71
CA PRO A 496 -24.63 -12.19 -1.59
C PRO A 496 -24.21 -13.21 -2.65
N ARG A 497 -25.10 -14.16 -2.98
CA ARG A 497 -24.82 -15.18 -4.01
C ARG A 497 -24.62 -14.58 -5.40
N GLU A 498 -25.49 -13.66 -5.80
CA GLU A 498 -25.43 -13.02 -7.12
C GLU A 498 -24.24 -12.07 -7.21
N ARG A 499 -23.91 -11.38 -6.11
CA ARG A 499 -22.68 -10.59 -6.00
C ARG A 499 -21.42 -11.46 -6.12
N LEU A 500 -21.41 -12.65 -5.51
CA LEU A 500 -20.30 -13.59 -5.62
C LEU A 500 -20.09 -14.04 -7.08
N ILE A 501 -21.19 -14.31 -7.80
CA ILE A 501 -21.15 -14.70 -9.23
C ILE A 501 -20.65 -13.54 -10.10
N LYS A 502 -21.10 -12.31 -9.85
CA LYS A 502 -20.84 -11.15 -10.70
C LYS A 502 -19.50 -10.46 -10.43
N LEU A 503 -19.09 -10.38 -9.17
CA LEU A 503 -17.97 -9.57 -8.70
C LEU A 503 -16.83 -10.41 -8.10
N GLY A 504 -17.06 -11.70 -7.85
CA GLY A 504 -16.10 -12.62 -7.26
C GLY A 504 -16.00 -12.54 -5.73
N PRO A 505 -15.30 -13.51 -5.08
CA PRO A 505 -15.18 -13.57 -3.62
C PRO A 505 -14.63 -12.32 -2.92
N PRO A 506 -13.63 -11.58 -3.45
CA PRO A 506 -13.07 -10.41 -2.78
C PRO A 506 -14.02 -9.22 -2.62
N ALA A 507 -15.19 -9.24 -3.28
CA ALA A 507 -16.18 -8.17 -3.26
C ALA A 507 -17.26 -8.35 -2.16
N LEU A 508 -17.15 -9.43 -1.37
CA LEU A 508 -18.06 -9.77 -0.27
C LEU A 508 -17.35 -9.60 1.07
N SER A 509 -18.10 -9.13 2.06
CA SER A 509 -17.70 -9.16 3.47
C SER A 509 -17.71 -10.56 4.06
N ASP A 510 -17.03 -10.75 5.19
CA ASP A 510 -17.02 -12.03 5.93
C ASP A 510 -18.44 -12.48 6.31
N ALA A 511 -19.30 -11.55 6.71
CA ALA A 511 -20.70 -11.85 7.00
C ALA A 511 -21.47 -12.32 5.75
N GLU A 512 -21.18 -11.77 4.57
CA GLU A 512 -21.79 -12.21 3.31
C GLU A 512 -21.28 -13.59 2.87
N LEU A 513 -19.99 -13.87 3.05
CA LEU A 513 -19.41 -15.19 2.77
C LEU A 513 -19.96 -16.26 3.72
N LEU A 514 -20.05 -15.96 5.02
CA LEU A 514 -20.70 -16.83 6.01
C LEU A 514 -22.18 -17.02 5.69
N ALA A 515 -22.88 -15.97 5.24
CA ALA A 515 -24.29 -16.09 4.86
C ALA A 515 -24.51 -17.06 3.70
N ILE A 516 -23.59 -17.11 2.74
CA ILE A 516 -23.62 -18.08 1.64
C ILE A 516 -23.45 -19.51 2.16
N LEU A 517 -22.53 -19.73 3.11
CA LEU A 517 -22.30 -21.03 3.74
C LEU A 517 -23.48 -21.49 4.60
N LEU A 518 -24.09 -20.57 5.34
CA LEU A 518 -25.21 -20.84 6.24
C LEU A 518 -26.54 -21.01 5.50
N ARG A 519 -26.67 -20.44 4.29
CA ARG A 519 -27.79 -20.52 3.33
C ARG A 519 -29.10 -19.90 3.81
N THR A 520 -29.53 -20.18 5.04
CA THR A 520 -30.81 -19.73 5.59
C THR A 520 -30.65 -19.16 7.00
N GLY A 521 -31.52 -18.22 7.35
CA GLY A 521 -31.61 -17.65 8.70
C GLY A 521 -32.48 -18.49 9.63
N THR A 522 -33.09 -17.83 10.61
CA THR A 522 -34.16 -18.35 11.47
C THR A 522 -35.48 -17.62 11.14
N PRO A 523 -36.62 -18.01 11.73
CA PRO A 523 -37.87 -17.24 11.60
C PRO A 523 -37.74 -15.78 12.08
N ASP A 524 -36.79 -15.49 12.97
CA ASP A 524 -36.63 -14.17 13.60
C ASP A 524 -35.45 -13.35 13.06
N LYS A 525 -34.48 -13.99 12.39
CA LYS A 525 -33.25 -13.37 11.88
C LYS A 525 -32.96 -13.85 10.47
N ASP A 526 -32.67 -12.93 9.56
CA ASP A 526 -32.16 -13.32 8.24
C ASP A 526 -30.75 -13.93 8.34
N VAL A 527 -30.28 -14.54 7.25
CA VAL A 527 -28.99 -15.25 7.24
C VAL A 527 -27.79 -14.30 7.41
N LEU A 528 -27.90 -13.03 7.00
CA LEU A 528 -26.84 -12.04 7.17
C LEU A 528 -26.77 -11.56 8.63
N GLN A 529 -27.92 -11.33 9.26
CA GLN A 529 -28.02 -11.02 10.68
C GLN A 529 -27.46 -12.16 11.53
N LEU A 530 -27.80 -13.41 11.20
CA LEU A 530 -27.26 -14.59 11.86
C LEU A 530 -25.73 -14.70 11.68
N SER A 531 -25.20 -14.32 10.51
CA SER A 531 -23.76 -14.34 10.23
C SER A 531 -23.00 -13.24 10.99
N ARG A 532 -23.59 -12.06 11.16
CA ARG A 532 -23.02 -10.97 11.96
C ARG A 532 -23.02 -11.31 13.45
N GLU A 533 -24.10 -11.90 13.96
CA GLU A 533 -24.17 -12.37 15.34
C GLU A 533 -23.11 -13.44 15.63
N LEU A 534 -22.84 -14.34 14.67
CA LEU A 534 -21.75 -15.32 14.76
C LEU A 534 -20.38 -14.67 14.90
N LEU A 535 -20.08 -13.64 14.09
CA LEU A 535 -18.85 -12.85 14.16
C LEU A 535 -18.73 -12.06 15.47
N GLN A 536 -19.82 -11.47 15.95
CA GLN A 536 -19.83 -10.68 17.18
C GLN A 536 -19.72 -11.53 18.45
N THR A 537 -20.32 -12.71 18.46
CA THR A 537 -20.38 -13.56 19.66
C THR A 537 -19.03 -14.24 19.93
N PHE A 538 -18.33 -14.68 18.88
CA PHE A 538 -17.08 -15.43 19.03
C PHE A 538 -15.82 -14.64 18.68
N GLY A 539 -15.94 -13.47 18.04
CA GLY A 539 -14.85 -12.54 17.79
C GLY A 539 -14.53 -11.73 19.03
N ASP A 540 -13.83 -12.34 19.98
CA ASP A 540 -13.36 -11.71 21.22
C ASP A 540 -12.04 -10.94 21.04
N GLY A 541 -11.48 -10.91 19.82
CA GLY A 541 -10.36 -10.04 19.45
C GLY A 541 -8.99 -10.53 19.95
N LEU A 542 -8.90 -11.76 20.45
CA LEU A 542 -7.65 -12.37 20.91
C LEU A 542 -6.63 -12.52 19.78
N THR A 543 -7.06 -12.77 18.54
CA THR A 543 -6.18 -12.81 17.36
C THR A 543 -6.26 -11.58 16.47
N GLY A 544 -7.16 -10.63 16.76
CA GLY A 544 -7.40 -9.43 15.95
C GLY A 544 -8.05 -9.71 14.58
N ASP A 545 -8.60 -10.91 14.38
CA ASP A 545 -9.25 -11.37 13.15
C ASP A 545 -10.46 -12.24 13.51
N LEU A 546 -11.66 -11.74 13.19
CA LEU A 546 -12.93 -12.34 13.60
C LEU A 546 -13.16 -13.73 13.00
N LEU A 547 -12.59 -14.02 11.82
CA LEU A 547 -12.72 -15.34 11.19
C LEU A 547 -11.80 -16.37 11.85
N ILE A 548 -10.61 -15.96 12.29
CA ILE A 548 -9.70 -16.82 13.04
C ILE A 548 -10.31 -17.19 14.40
N ASP A 549 -10.91 -16.21 15.07
CA ASP A 549 -11.55 -16.40 16.37
C ASP A 549 -12.76 -17.38 16.29
N ILE A 550 -13.57 -17.32 15.22
CA ILE A 550 -14.64 -18.33 14.99
C ILE A 550 -14.04 -19.68 14.58
N ALA A 551 -13.03 -19.70 13.71
CA ALA A 551 -12.42 -20.93 13.19
C ALA A 551 -11.82 -21.81 14.30
N GLY A 552 -11.43 -21.20 15.44
CA GLY A 552 -10.95 -21.90 16.62
C GLY A 552 -12.02 -22.52 17.52
N ARG A 553 -13.32 -22.25 17.28
CA ARG A 553 -14.42 -22.73 18.13
C ARG A 553 -14.81 -24.16 17.82
N ASP A 554 -15.18 -24.90 18.86
CA ASP A 554 -15.68 -26.26 18.70
C ASP A 554 -17.14 -26.30 18.23
N LEU A 555 -17.59 -27.47 17.78
CA LEU A 555 -18.95 -27.63 17.25
C LEU A 555 -20.04 -27.33 18.29
N LYS A 556 -19.79 -27.54 19.58
CA LYS A 556 -20.78 -27.28 20.64
C LYS A 556 -20.88 -25.79 20.94
N GLU A 557 -19.76 -25.08 20.90
CA GLU A 557 -19.71 -23.61 21.04
C GLU A 557 -20.49 -22.95 19.91
N LEU A 558 -20.21 -23.30 18.64
CA LEU A 558 -20.94 -22.74 17.49
C LEU A 558 -22.47 -22.96 17.59
N GLN A 559 -22.89 -24.09 18.17
CA GLN A 559 -24.31 -24.44 18.36
C GLN A 559 -25.02 -23.64 19.46
N GLN A 560 -24.29 -22.87 20.27
CA GLN A 560 -24.91 -21.98 21.28
C GLN A 560 -25.64 -20.80 20.64
N ILE A 561 -25.32 -20.45 19.39
CA ILE A 561 -26.02 -19.39 18.66
C ILE A 561 -27.35 -19.91 18.14
N HIS A 562 -28.43 -19.24 18.55
CA HIS A 562 -29.78 -19.55 18.09
C HIS A 562 -29.89 -19.43 16.57
N GLY A 563 -30.07 -20.56 15.89
CA GLY A 563 -30.12 -20.64 14.43
C GLY A 563 -28.94 -21.36 13.77
N ILE A 564 -27.89 -21.69 14.53
CA ILE A 564 -26.76 -22.52 14.11
C ILE A 564 -26.96 -23.95 14.65
N GLY A 565 -27.78 -24.75 13.95
CA GLY A 565 -27.93 -26.16 14.27
C GLY A 565 -26.72 -27.02 13.84
N PRO A 566 -26.72 -28.33 14.15
CA PRO A 566 -25.60 -29.25 13.84
C PRO A 566 -25.12 -29.17 12.39
N THR A 567 -26.04 -29.09 11.42
CA THR A 567 -25.70 -29.00 10.00
C THR A 567 -24.91 -27.73 9.65
N LYS A 568 -25.33 -26.57 10.19
CA LYS A 568 -24.65 -25.30 9.93
C LYS A 568 -23.28 -25.24 10.63
N ALA A 569 -23.20 -25.75 11.85
CA ALA A 569 -21.93 -25.85 12.60
C ALA A 569 -20.91 -26.74 11.87
N VAL A 570 -21.33 -27.90 11.36
CA VAL A 570 -20.46 -28.80 10.57
C VAL A 570 -20.00 -28.15 9.26
N THR A 571 -20.88 -27.44 8.55
CA THR A 571 -20.51 -26.72 7.32
C THR A 571 -19.44 -25.66 7.59
N LEU A 572 -19.57 -24.89 8.67
CA LEU A 572 -18.58 -23.90 9.06
C LEU A 572 -17.25 -24.55 9.46
N ALA A 573 -17.28 -25.57 10.31
CA ALA A 573 -16.09 -26.31 10.72
C ALA A 573 -15.34 -26.90 9.51
N ALA A 574 -16.07 -27.46 8.53
CA ALA A 574 -15.47 -27.97 7.30
C ALA A 574 -14.86 -26.84 6.44
N ALA A 575 -15.54 -25.71 6.30
CA ALA A 575 -15.03 -24.56 5.55
C ALA A 575 -13.75 -23.96 6.17
N PHE A 576 -13.73 -23.80 7.49
CA PHE A 576 -12.56 -23.32 8.22
C PHE A 576 -11.41 -24.31 8.20
N GLU A 577 -11.66 -25.61 8.36
CA GLU A 577 -10.61 -26.64 8.26
C GLU A 577 -10.00 -26.69 6.85
N LEU A 578 -10.79 -26.47 5.80
CA LEU A 578 -10.26 -26.32 4.43
C LEU A 578 -9.36 -25.08 4.32
N GLY A 579 -9.78 -23.94 4.88
CA GLY A 579 -8.97 -22.73 4.97
C GLY A 579 -7.66 -22.96 5.74
N ASN A 580 -7.73 -23.59 6.92
CA ASN A 580 -6.57 -23.94 7.75
C ASN A 580 -5.62 -24.88 7.02
N ARG A 581 -6.11 -25.86 6.25
CA ARG A 581 -5.26 -26.72 5.41
C ARG A 581 -4.57 -25.96 4.30
N VAL A 582 -5.22 -24.96 3.71
CA VAL A 582 -4.58 -24.09 2.70
C VAL A 582 -3.50 -23.22 3.36
N ILE A 583 -3.80 -22.60 4.49
CA ILE A 583 -2.86 -21.75 5.24
C ILE A 583 -1.68 -22.55 5.78
N ALA A 584 -1.92 -23.72 6.38
CA ALA A 584 -0.86 -24.62 6.86
C ALA A 584 0.02 -25.13 5.72
N ARG A 585 -0.53 -25.30 4.52
CA ARG A 585 0.26 -25.59 3.31
C ARG A 585 1.06 -24.40 2.80
N SER A 586 0.62 -23.17 3.09
CA SER A 586 1.34 -21.92 2.78
C SER A 586 2.40 -21.55 3.82
N PHE A 587 2.28 -22.01 5.08
CA PHE A 587 3.23 -21.76 6.17
C PHE A 587 4.25 -22.87 6.42
N ALA A 588 4.11 -24.04 5.80
CA ALA A 588 5.24 -24.96 5.69
C ALA A 588 6.31 -24.30 4.81
N ALA A 589 7.49 -24.00 5.38
CA ALA A 589 8.64 -23.51 4.61
C ALA A 589 8.79 -24.35 3.33
N ARG A 590 8.82 -23.70 2.16
CA ARG A 590 9.00 -24.40 0.89
C ARG A 590 10.27 -25.23 1.00
N PRO A 591 10.20 -26.56 0.81
CA PRO A 591 11.34 -27.42 1.06
C PRO A 591 12.49 -27.03 0.13
N VAL A 592 13.69 -26.89 0.70
CA VAL A 592 14.93 -26.66 -0.04
C VAL A 592 15.50 -28.02 -0.40
N ILE A 593 15.90 -28.20 -1.66
CA ILE A 593 16.58 -29.40 -2.14
C ILE A 593 18.04 -29.02 -2.38
N GLU A 594 18.95 -29.57 -1.56
CA GLU A 594 20.39 -29.38 -1.71
C GLU A 594 21.05 -30.55 -2.46
N GLY A 595 20.35 -31.70 -2.56
CA GLY A 595 20.79 -32.84 -3.35
C GLY A 595 19.76 -33.98 -3.42
N PRO A 596 20.12 -35.11 -4.05
CA PRO A 596 19.21 -36.23 -4.33
C PRO A 596 18.56 -36.85 -3.08
N LYS A 597 19.27 -36.85 -1.94
CA LYS A 597 18.74 -37.31 -0.65
C LYS A 597 17.51 -36.50 -0.20
N ASP A 598 17.48 -35.20 -0.48
CA ASP A 598 16.33 -34.36 -0.15
C ASP A 598 15.14 -34.68 -1.04
N VAL A 599 15.38 -34.88 -2.33
CA VAL A 599 14.35 -35.33 -3.28
C VAL A 599 13.75 -36.66 -2.81
N ALA A 600 14.60 -37.63 -2.49
CA ALA A 600 14.19 -38.93 -1.97
C ALA A 600 13.35 -38.78 -0.70
N ARG A 601 13.84 -38.04 0.30
CA ARG A 601 13.13 -37.80 1.58
C ARG A 601 11.76 -37.18 1.37
N LEU A 602 11.64 -36.22 0.46
CA LEU A 602 10.41 -35.47 0.22
C LEU A 602 9.38 -36.26 -0.61
N PHE A 603 9.86 -37.06 -1.58
CA PHE A 603 8.99 -37.63 -2.61
C PHE A 603 8.82 -39.15 -2.53
N ILE A 604 9.75 -39.93 -1.95
CA ILE A 604 9.57 -41.39 -1.77
C ILE A 604 8.23 -41.72 -1.09
N PRO A 605 7.79 -41.05 -0.01
CA PRO A 605 6.51 -41.38 0.63
C PRO A 605 5.30 -41.30 -0.31
N ARG A 606 5.37 -40.43 -1.33
CA ARG A 606 4.31 -40.21 -2.32
C ARG A 606 4.46 -41.15 -3.51
N MET A 607 5.68 -41.33 -4.00
CA MET A 607 5.98 -42.07 -5.22
C MET A 607 5.89 -43.59 -5.03
N ARG A 608 6.27 -44.12 -3.85
CA ARG A 608 6.30 -45.56 -3.58
C ARG A 608 4.93 -46.26 -3.62
N ALA A 609 3.85 -45.49 -3.44
CA ALA A 609 2.48 -46.00 -3.43
C ALA A 609 1.86 -46.08 -4.84
N LEU A 610 2.53 -45.51 -5.84
CA LEU A 610 2.03 -45.44 -7.20
C LEU A 610 2.17 -46.78 -7.91
N ARG A 611 1.06 -47.29 -8.45
CA ARG A 611 0.99 -48.56 -9.19
C ARG A 611 1.36 -48.44 -10.67
N LYS A 612 1.45 -47.21 -11.15
CA LYS A 612 1.88 -46.84 -12.50
C LYS A 612 3.10 -45.97 -12.40
N GLU A 613 3.94 -46.02 -13.43
CA GLU A 613 5.05 -45.09 -13.57
C GLU A 613 4.52 -43.69 -13.85
N GLN A 614 5.04 -42.71 -13.13
CA GLN A 614 4.69 -41.31 -13.28
C GLN A 614 5.95 -40.47 -13.31
N PHE A 615 6.10 -39.64 -14.34
CA PHE A 615 7.19 -38.69 -14.47
C PHE A 615 6.75 -37.31 -13.97
N HIS A 616 7.44 -36.82 -12.95
CA HIS A 616 7.24 -35.53 -12.33
C HIS A 616 8.45 -34.64 -12.60
N VAL A 617 8.22 -33.33 -12.68
CA VAL A 617 9.27 -32.33 -12.67
C VAL A 617 9.14 -31.46 -11.43
N ILE A 618 10.25 -31.26 -10.74
CA ILE A 618 10.38 -30.40 -9.57
C ILE A 618 10.98 -29.08 -10.04
N ILE A 619 10.29 -27.97 -9.78
CA ILE A 619 10.66 -26.63 -10.24
C ILE A 619 11.27 -25.86 -9.07
N GLN A 620 12.48 -25.32 -9.26
CA GLN A 620 13.24 -24.66 -8.19
C GLN A 620 13.54 -23.19 -8.48
N ASN A 621 13.63 -22.39 -7.43
CA ASN A 621 14.17 -21.02 -7.50
C ASN A 621 15.70 -21.02 -7.32
N THR A 622 16.32 -19.83 -7.37
CA THR A 622 17.78 -19.66 -7.25
C THR A 622 18.36 -20.13 -5.90
N ALA A 623 17.53 -20.29 -4.87
CA ALA A 623 17.91 -20.80 -3.56
C ALA A 623 17.65 -22.31 -3.40
N GLY A 624 17.31 -23.03 -4.48
CA GLY A 624 17.00 -24.47 -4.44
C GLY A 624 15.65 -24.81 -3.82
N GLN A 625 14.80 -23.82 -3.53
CA GLN A 625 13.48 -24.04 -2.94
C GLN A 625 12.49 -24.54 -3.99
N VAL A 626 11.70 -25.56 -3.63
CA VAL A 626 10.63 -26.07 -4.50
C VAL A 626 9.53 -25.03 -4.64
N ILE A 627 9.40 -24.47 -5.84
CA ILE A 627 8.31 -23.58 -6.23
C ILE A 627 7.04 -24.40 -6.43
N ARG A 628 7.18 -25.50 -7.20
CA ARG A 628 6.07 -26.34 -7.66
C ARG A 628 6.57 -27.71 -8.10
N THR A 629 5.67 -28.69 -8.12
CA THR A 629 5.88 -30.01 -8.70
C THR A 629 4.78 -30.27 -9.72
N GLU A 630 5.14 -30.71 -10.92
CA GLU A 630 4.19 -30.96 -12.01
C GLU A 630 4.30 -32.42 -12.46
N LEU A 631 3.17 -33.12 -12.56
CA LEU A 631 3.09 -34.41 -13.24
C LEU A 631 3.13 -34.16 -14.75
N VAL A 632 4.18 -34.63 -15.41
CA VAL A 632 4.39 -34.43 -16.85
C VAL A 632 3.79 -35.58 -17.65
N SER A 633 3.96 -36.81 -17.17
CA SER A 633 3.47 -38.00 -17.86
C SER A 633 3.08 -39.08 -16.87
N GLU A 634 2.02 -39.82 -17.18
CA GLU A 634 1.58 -41.00 -16.44
C GLU A 634 1.54 -42.18 -17.41
N GLY A 635 2.30 -43.23 -17.07
CA GLY A 635 2.48 -44.40 -17.92
C GLY A 635 1.19 -45.22 -18.10
N ASN A 636 0.99 -45.68 -19.34
CA ASN A 636 0.05 -46.75 -19.69
C ASN A 636 0.83 -48.05 -19.92
N LEU A 637 0.16 -49.19 -20.12
CA LEU A 637 0.77 -50.53 -20.28
C LEU A 637 1.94 -50.62 -21.30
N ASN A 638 2.10 -49.66 -22.23
CA ASN A 638 3.00 -49.76 -23.38
C ASN A 638 4.03 -48.62 -23.56
N SER A 639 4.08 -47.59 -22.70
CA SER A 639 5.16 -46.56 -22.60
C SER A 639 4.65 -45.25 -21.98
N SER A 640 5.55 -44.49 -21.36
CA SER A 640 5.36 -43.11 -20.93
C SER A 640 6.17 -42.22 -21.88
N ILE A 641 5.50 -41.34 -22.64
CA ILE A 641 6.21 -40.38 -23.49
C ILE A 641 6.50 -39.15 -22.65
N VAL A 642 7.78 -38.80 -22.51
CA VAL A 642 8.23 -37.57 -21.85
C VAL A 642 8.95 -36.72 -22.89
N THR A 643 8.41 -35.56 -23.21
CA THR A 643 9.03 -34.64 -24.17
C THR A 643 9.59 -33.39 -23.50
N PRO A 644 10.72 -32.82 -23.98
CA PRO A 644 11.26 -31.59 -23.41
C PRO A 644 10.26 -30.42 -23.41
N ARG A 645 9.41 -30.33 -24.43
CA ARG A 645 8.38 -29.29 -24.52
C ARG A 645 7.43 -29.32 -23.32
N GLU A 646 7.00 -30.52 -22.91
CA GLU A 646 6.06 -30.68 -21.80
C GLU A 646 6.74 -30.46 -20.45
N VAL A 647 7.98 -30.94 -20.28
CA VAL A 647 8.79 -30.73 -19.07
C VAL A 647 9.09 -29.25 -18.84
N TYR A 648 9.52 -28.52 -19.87
CA TYR A 648 9.95 -27.12 -19.73
C TYR A 648 8.82 -26.10 -19.83
N ARG A 649 7.60 -26.48 -20.27
CA ARG A 649 6.47 -25.54 -20.36
C ARG A 649 6.21 -24.84 -19.03
N THR A 650 6.09 -25.61 -17.96
CA THR A 650 5.80 -25.06 -16.62
C THR A 650 7.04 -24.40 -16.03
N ALA A 651 8.25 -24.90 -16.31
CA ALA A 651 9.49 -24.28 -15.86
C ALA A 651 9.67 -22.85 -16.40
N VAL A 652 9.32 -22.60 -17.66
CA VAL A 652 9.38 -21.26 -18.27
C VAL A 652 8.31 -20.34 -17.68
N VAL A 653 7.07 -20.81 -17.54
CA VAL A 653 5.97 -20.02 -16.97
C VAL A 653 6.27 -19.58 -15.52
N GLU A 654 6.88 -20.48 -14.74
CA GLU A 654 7.20 -20.24 -13.32
C GLU A 654 8.56 -19.54 -13.12
N SER A 655 9.25 -19.13 -14.20
CA SER A 655 10.58 -18.51 -14.15
C SER A 655 11.59 -19.34 -13.34
N ALA A 656 11.63 -20.64 -13.59
CA ALA A 656 12.47 -21.59 -12.86
C ALA A 656 13.96 -21.25 -13.00
N ALA A 657 14.69 -21.28 -11.89
CA ALA A 657 16.15 -21.20 -11.91
C ALA A 657 16.80 -22.53 -12.29
N SER A 658 16.12 -23.65 -11.99
CA SER A 658 16.53 -25.00 -12.36
C SER A 658 15.37 -25.99 -12.17
N ILE A 659 15.51 -27.20 -12.74
CA ILE A 659 14.54 -28.28 -12.57
C ILE A 659 15.22 -29.62 -12.27
N ILE A 660 14.48 -30.53 -11.61
CA ILE A 660 14.88 -31.93 -11.36
C ILE A 660 13.77 -32.84 -11.88
N GLY A 661 14.13 -33.88 -12.64
CA GLY A 661 13.21 -34.94 -13.03
C GLY A 661 13.08 -36.00 -11.95
N LEU A 662 11.89 -36.58 -11.81
CA LEU A 662 11.62 -37.63 -10.84
C LEU A 662 10.59 -38.61 -11.40
N HIS A 663 10.87 -39.90 -11.43
CA HIS A 663 9.85 -40.92 -11.70
C HIS A 663 9.97 -42.14 -10.80
N ASN A 664 8.92 -42.98 -10.78
CA ASN A 664 8.90 -44.21 -10.01
C ASN A 664 8.96 -45.46 -10.90
N HIS A 665 9.64 -46.50 -10.44
CA HIS A 665 9.60 -47.84 -10.99
C HIS A 665 8.72 -48.75 -10.12
N PRO A 666 7.46 -49.04 -10.53
CA PRO A 666 6.58 -49.95 -9.79
C PRO A 666 7.12 -51.38 -9.69
N SER A 667 8.06 -51.76 -10.57
CA SER A 667 8.75 -53.06 -10.57
C SER A 667 9.64 -53.28 -9.34
N GLY A 668 10.00 -52.21 -8.62
CA GLY A 668 10.90 -52.27 -7.46
C GLY A 668 12.40 -52.28 -7.81
N ASN A 669 12.77 -52.18 -9.09
CA ASN A 669 14.17 -52.05 -9.50
C ASN A 669 14.52 -50.58 -9.78
N PRO A 670 15.45 -49.94 -9.04
CA PRO A 670 15.79 -48.52 -9.23
C PRO A 670 16.74 -48.26 -10.40
N LYS A 671 17.24 -49.28 -11.09
CA LYS A 671 18.19 -49.12 -12.20
C LYS A 671 17.53 -48.48 -13.43
N PRO A 672 18.09 -47.41 -14.02
CA PRO A 672 17.54 -46.76 -15.20
C PRO A 672 17.54 -47.70 -16.41
N SER A 673 16.49 -47.61 -17.23
CA SER A 673 16.42 -48.21 -18.56
C SER A 673 17.22 -47.41 -19.59
N SER A 674 17.41 -47.97 -20.78
CA SER A 674 18.02 -47.23 -21.91
C SER A 674 17.16 -46.03 -22.35
N GLU A 675 15.84 -46.12 -22.17
CA GLU A 675 14.91 -45.04 -22.49
C GLU A 675 15.04 -43.88 -21.50
N ASP A 676 15.18 -44.17 -20.21
CA ASP A 676 15.39 -43.14 -19.17
C ASP A 676 16.66 -42.35 -19.42
N ILE A 677 17.75 -43.03 -19.79
CA ILE A 677 19.02 -42.38 -20.11
C ILE A 677 18.87 -41.49 -21.35
N ALA A 678 18.18 -41.97 -22.39
CA ALA A 678 17.97 -41.20 -23.61
C ALA A 678 17.12 -39.94 -23.35
N VAL A 679 16.00 -40.08 -22.62
CA VAL A 679 15.12 -38.96 -22.26
C VAL A 679 15.88 -37.94 -21.41
N THR A 680 16.64 -38.40 -20.41
CA THR A 680 17.40 -37.51 -19.51
C THR A 680 18.41 -36.65 -20.28
N ARG A 681 19.15 -37.25 -21.20
CA ARG A 681 20.10 -36.51 -22.05
C ARG A 681 19.39 -35.46 -22.89
N GLN A 682 18.24 -35.81 -23.48
CA GLN A 682 17.44 -34.88 -24.25
C GLN A 682 16.93 -33.70 -23.40
N LEU A 683 16.55 -33.95 -22.14
CA LEU A 683 16.11 -32.91 -21.20
C LEU A 683 17.25 -32.00 -20.75
N ILE A 684 18.45 -32.55 -20.53
CA ILE A 684 19.66 -31.77 -20.23
C ILE A 684 20.01 -30.85 -21.41
N ASP A 685 20.02 -31.37 -22.63
CA ASP A 685 20.32 -30.58 -23.83
C ASP A 685 19.29 -29.48 -24.07
N ALA A 686 18.00 -29.76 -23.87
CA ALA A 686 16.96 -28.74 -23.93
C ALA A 686 17.14 -27.65 -22.86
N GLY A 687 17.54 -28.04 -21.64
CA GLY A 687 17.82 -27.10 -20.55
C GLY A 687 18.97 -26.16 -20.86
N ARG A 688 20.03 -26.67 -21.51
CA ARG A 688 21.15 -25.83 -21.99
C ARG A 688 20.69 -24.78 -23.00
N ILE A 689 19.81 -25.15 -23.93
CA ILE A 689 19.28 -24.23 -24.95
C ILE A 689 18.38 -23.17 -24.30
N LEU A 690 17.54 -23.57 -23.33
CA LEU A 690 16.60 -22.68 -22.66
C LEU A 690 17.21 -21.86 -21.51
N ASN A 691 18.48 -22.12 -21.17
CA ASN A 691 19.16 -21.58 -20.00
C ASN A 691 18.41 -21.87 -18.68
N ILE A 692 17.80 -23.05 -18.57
CA ILE A 692 17.17 -23.59 -17.36
C ILE A 692 17.82 -24.96 -17.11
N PRO A 693 18.79 -25.06 -16.20
CA PRO A 693 19.52 -26.30 -15.99
C PRO A 693 18.61 -27.42 -15.46
N PHE A 694 18.79 -28.61 -16.02
CA PHE A 694 18.23 -29.88 -15.53
C PHE A 694 19.26 -30.51 -14.60
N ASN A 695 19.08 -30.32 -13.30
CA ASN A 695 20.11 -30.61 -12.31
C ASN A 695 20.30 -32.12 -12.06
N ASP A 696 19.21 -32.89 -12.12
CA ASP A 696 19.27 -34.34 -11.90
C ASP A 696 18.00 -35.04 -12.40
N HIS A 697 18.07 -36.36 -12.52
CA HIS A 697 16.94 -37.26 -12.69
C HIS A 697 16.96 -38.34 -11.61
N ILE A 698 15.95 -38.34 -10.75
CA ILE A 698 15.81 -39.29 -9.65
C ILE A 698 14.82 -40.40 -10.02
N ILE A 699 15.23 -41.66 -9.84
CA ILE A 699 14.38 -42.84 -10.01
C ILE A 699 14.07 -43.40 -8.64
N VAL A 700 12.79 -43.57 -8.31
CA VAL A 700 12.33 -44.13 -7.03
C VAL A 700 11.79 -45.55 -7.23
N ALA A 701 12.31 -46.52 -6.48
CA ALA A 701 11.81 -47.89 -6.46
C ALA A 701 11.60 -48.36 -5.02
N GLY A 702 10.34 -48.43 -4.59
CA GLY A 702 10.00 -48.73 -3.20
C GLY A 702 10.56 -47.67 -2.24
N GLU A 703 11.46 -48.07 -1.34
CA GLU A 703 12.14 -47.16 -0.40
C GLU A 703 13.54 -46.74 -0.88
N GLN A 704 13.96 -47.22 -2.04
CA GLN A 704 15.26 -46.91 -2.64
C GLN A 704 15.14 -45.85 -3.73
N TYR A 705 16.22 -45.14 -4.00
CA TYR A 705 16.32 -44.23 -5.13
C TYR A 705 17.69 -44.33 -5.81
N VAL A 706 17.75 -43.90 -7.08
CA VAL A 706 18.98 -43.68 -7.84
C VAL A 706 18.97 -42.25 -8.37
N SER A 707 20.09 -41.54 -8.21
CA SER A 707 20.37 -40.29 -8.93
C SER A 707 21.14 -40.64 -10.19
N MET A 708 20.64 -40.24 -11.36
CA MET A 708 21.32 -40.51 -12.61
C MET A 708 22.61 -39.70 -12.76
N VAL A 709 22.70 -38.54 -12.11
CA VAL A 709 23.91 -37.70 -12.10
C VAL A 709 24.96 -38.24 -11.12
N GLU A 710 24.60 -38.55 -9.87
CA GLU A 710 25.57 -39.05 -8.87
C GLU A 710 26.16 -40.43 -9.27
N GLU A 711 25.35 -41.28 -9.90
CA GLU A 711 25.79 -42.62 -10.36
C GLU A 711 26.44 -42.62 -11.75
N GLY A 712 26.56 -41.45 -12.39
CA GLY A 712 27.31 -41.27 -13.65
C GLY A 712 26.63 -41.84 -14.90
N TYR A 713 25.30 -41.89 -14.96
CA TYR A 713 24.56 -42.33 -16.14
C TYR A 713 24.43 -41.25 -17.23
N VAL A 714 24.51 -39.97 -16.84
CA VAL A 714 24.35 -38.79 -17.71
C VAL A 714 25.35 -37.68 -17.43
#